data_AF-A0AAU1Q7T4-F1
#
_entry.id   AF-A0AAU1Q7T4-F1
#
_cell.length_a   1.000
_cell.length_b   1.000
_cell.length_c   1.000
_cell.angle_alpha   90.00
_cell.angle_beta   90.00
_cell.angle_gamma   90.00
#
_symmetry.space_group_name_H-M   'P 1'
#
loop_
_entity.id
_entity.type
_entity.pdbx_description
1 polymer ?
#
loop_
_entity_poly.entity_id
_entity_poly.type
_entity_poly.pdbx_seq_one_letter_code
_entity_poly.pdbx_strand_id
1 'polypeptide(L)'
;MITSVLVANRGEIACRIFRTCRELGIATVAVYSDADATALHVREADAAVRLPGAAPADTYLRGELIVKAALAAGADAVHPGYGFLSENAEFARAVAAAGLVWIGPPPASIEAMASKTRAKELMGGAPLDPTALTEADLPVLVKAAAGGGGRGMRIVRSLASLAGELAAARSEAASAFGDGEVFLEPYVENGRHVEVQILADAHGTVWALGTRDCSLQRRHQKVIEEAPAPGLSPELTETLYALAVRAARATDYRGAGTVEFLVVGDQAHFLEMNTRLQVEHPVTEAVFGVDLVELQLRVAEGAALPAEPPGARGHAVEARLYAEDPGSGWTPQTGVLHALDVPGVFPTHPPLNVRGGTPHTPGSPALRAGGDAGFAATGGPAAGGAALRPRGHEGGDAFGPADGAEAATGPAPRAGRDAGFAATGGPALRAGGDAGFAATGGPAAVGAALRARGHEGGDAFGPADGAEAATGPAPRAGRDAGFAATGGPALRAGGDAGFAATGGPAAGGAALRPRGHEGGDAFGPADGAEAATGPALRAGRDARYAATGGPAAGGAALRARGHEGGDAFGPADGAEAATGPALRAGGHEGDDAFRPGVKDPVYAVPWVRVDSGYAGGDSIGVHYDPMIAKVIAWAPTRDQAVRRLAHALRRARVHGPVTNRALLVRSLEHPDFTSARLDTGFYERHLDALTAPADGERHAAIAAALADAASRPGAWRNLPSQPQAKAFGEHEIRYRPTRGGGFELVDDPGVRVVDAGPYRVRLEIDGVVRPFHVTDHGDGHIHIDSPTGAHALAVRPRFTDPQDRAEPGSLLAPMPGTVVRIGDGLAEGAKVTQGQPLVWLEAMKMEHRILSPASGILTALHAVPGRQVEVGALLAVVQEEDTAS
;
A
#
# COMPACT_ATOMS: atom_id res chain seq x y z
N MET A 1 -18.43 -22.75 14.48
CA MET A 1 -19.44 -22.44 13.45
C MET A 1 -19.76 -20.96 13.50
N ILE A 2 -18.88 -20.15 12.90
CA ILE A 2 -19.12 -18.73 12.64
C ILE A 2 -20.06 -18.66 11.44
N THR A 3 -21.21 -17.99 11.56
CA THR A 3 -22.19 -17.83 10.49
C THR A 3 -22.27 -16.39 9.97
N SER A 4 -21.91 -15.41 10.80
CA SER A 4 -21.79 -14.01 10.44
C SER A 4 -20.54 -13.36 11.05
N VAL A 5 -19.79 -12.60 10.23
CA VAL A 5 -18.57 -11.87 10.61
C VAL A 5 -18.78 -10.37 10.41
N LEU A 6 -18.57 -9.59 11.48
CA LEU A 6 -18.34 -8.15 11.34
C LEU A 6 -16.86 -7.89 11.07
N VAL A 7 -16.56 -7.14 10.01
CA VAL A 7 -15.20 -6.66 9.76
C VAL A 7 -15.04 -5.26 10.35
N ALA A 8 -14.19 -5.14 11.36
CA ALA A 8 -13.95 -3.90 12.09
C ALA A 8 -12.96 -2.97 11.35
N ASN A 9 -13.13 -2.81 10.04
CA ASN A 9 -12.20 -2.15 9.13
C ASN A 9 -12.93 -1.63 7.88
N ARG A 10 -12.19 -1.03 6.93
CA ARG A 10 -12.70 -0.44 5.69
C ARG A 10 -11.92 -0.87 4.46
N GLY A 11 -12.35 -0.45 3.28
CA GLY A 11 -11.55 -0.48 2.06
C GLY A 11 -11.15 -1.89 1.62
N GLU A 12 -9.93 -2.04 1.10
CA GLU A 12 -9.46 -3.25 0.43
C GLU A 12 -9.34 -4.46 1.36
N ILE A 13 -9.04 -4.24 2.65
CA ILE A 13 -9.00 -5.32 3.64
C ILE A 13 -10.39 -5.82 4.00
N ALA A 14 -11.39 -4.93 4.04
CA ALA A 14 -12.77 -5.35 4.22
C ALA A 14 -13.27 -6.17 3.03
N CYS A 15 -13.09 -5.69 1.79
CA CYS A 15 -13.41 -6.46 0.57
C CYS A 15 -12.64 -7.79 0.49
N ARG A 16 -11.34 -7.80 0.88
CA ARG A 16 -10.50 -9.01 0.97
C ARG A 16 -11.11 -10.05 1.89
N ILE A 17 -11.58 -9.67 3.09
CA ILE A 17 -12.17 -10.61 4.05
C ILE A 17 -13.55 -11.06 3.58
N PHE A 18 -14.38 -10.15 3.06
CA PHE A 18 -15.69 -10.47 2.52
C PHE A 18 -15.65 -11.46 1.35
N ARG A 19 -14.59 -11.43 0.53
CA ARG A 19 -14.35 -12.42 -0.53
C ARG A 19 -14.27 -13.84 0.03
N THR A 20 -13.42 -14.08 1.04
CA THR A 20 -13.31 -15.39 1.71
C THR A 20 -14.59 -15.78 2.43
N CYS A 21 -15.21 -14.87 3.18
CA CYS A 21 -16.48 -15.16 3.86
C CYS A 21 -17.55 -15.63 2.86
N ARG A 22 -17.67 -14.96 1.71
CA ARG A 22 -18.58 -15.33 0.62
C ARG A 22 -18.28 -16.69 0.01
N GLU A 23 -17.01 -17.02 -0.20
CA GLU A 23 -16.59 -18.34 -0.70
C GLU A 23 -16.86 -19.47 0.32
N LEU A 24 -16.84 -19.17 1.62
CA LEU A 24 -17.20 -20.07 2.71
C LEU A 24 -18.70 -20.10 3.06
N GLY A 25 -19.52 -19.22 2.46
CA GLY A 25 -20.95 -19.09 2.78
C GLY A 25 -21.26 -18.39 4.11
N ILE A 26 -20.31 -17.62 4.65
CA ILE A 26 -20.42 -16.83 5.88
C ILE A 26 -20.94 -15.42 5.54
N ALA A 27 -21.96 -14.96 6.25
CA ALA A 27 -22.55 -13.63 6.06
C ALA A 27 -21.61 -12.51 6.55
N THR A 28 -21.67 -11.36 5.87
CA THR A 28 -20.71 -10.26 6.06
C THR A 28 -21.36 -8.98 6.55
N VAL A 29 -20.76 -8.37 7.59
CA VAL A 29 -21.18 -7.08 8.13
C VAL A 29 -20.05 -6.06 8.03
N ALA A 30 -20.29 -4.96 7.33
CA ALA A 30 -19.41 -3.79 7.31
C ALA A 30 -19.73 -2.81 8.45
N VAL A 31 -18.72 -2.07 8.90
CA VAL A 31 -18.91 -0.77 9.57
C VAL A 31 -18.44 0.36 8.66
N TYR A 32 -19.06 1.53 8.76
CA TYR A 32 -18.70 2.68 7.93
C TYR A 32 -18.84 4.03 8.65
N SER A 33 -17.91 4.94 8.39
CA SER A 33 -18.01 6.35 8.78
C SER A 33 -18.93 7.14 7.84
N ASP A 34 -19.30 8.35 8.21
CA ASP A 34 -20.06 9.25 7.33
C ASP A 34 -19.34 9.57 6.01
N ALA A 35 -18.00 9.55 5.99
CA ALA A 35 -17.19 9.70 4.79
C ALA A 35 -17.14 8.43 3.92
N ASP A 36 -17.35 7.25 4.52
CA ASP A 36 -17.33 5.96 3.83
C ASP A 36 -18.73 5.48 3.39
N ALA A 37 -19.77 6.30 3.53
CA ALA A 37 -21.16 5.91 3.25
C ALA A 37 -21.43 5.38 1.82
N THR A 38 -20.53 5.65 0.86
CA THR A 38 -20.57 5.12 -0.51
C THR A 38 -19.41 4.20 -0.86
N ALA A 39 -18.49 3.88 0.08
CA ALA A 39 -17.26 3.13 -0.18
C ALA A 39 -17.53 1.68 -0.64
N LEU A 40 -16.58 1.08 -1.37
CA LEU A 40 -16.75 -0.24 -1.98
C LEU A 40 -17.14 -1.33 -0.97
N HIS A 41 -16.49 -1.36 0.20
CA HIS A 41 -16.75 -2.37 1.22
C HIS A 41 -18.17 -2.30 1.80
N VAL A 42 -18.78 -1.12 1.83
CA VAL A 42 -20.18 -0.91 2.26
C VAL A 42 -21.16 -1.47 1.24
N ARG A 43 -20.80 -1.46 -0.05
CA ARG A 43 -21.59 -2.03 -1.15
C ARG A 43 -21.37 -3.53 -1.33
N GLU A 44 -20.23 -4.06 -0.87
CA GLU A 44 -19.88 -5.48 -0.97
C GLU A 44 -20.33 -6.33 0.21
N ALA A 45 -20.70 -5.74 1.36
CA ALA A 45 -21.19 -6.48 2.52
C ALA A 45 -22.68 -6.83 2.42
N ASP A 46 -23.09 -7.94 3.05
CA ASP A 46 -24.50 -8.36 3.10
C ASP A 46 -25.33 -7.45 4.04
N ALA A 47 -24.68 -6.84 5.04
CA ALA A 47 -25.22 -5.78 5.87
C ALA A 47 -24.16 -4.71 6.22
N ALA A 48 -24.57 -3.50 6.57
CA ALA A 48 -23.67 -2.42 6.95
C ALA A 48 -24.23 -1.57 8.10
N VAL A 49 -23.37 -1.20 9.07
CA VAL A 49 -23.73 -0.39 10.24
C VAL A 49 -22.96 0.92 10.26
N ARG A 50 -23.69 2.03 10.37
CA ARG A 50 -23.13 3.39 10.44
C ARG A 50 -22.47 3.65 11.80
N LEU A 51 -21.22 4.10 11.77
CA LEU A 51 -20.52 4.76 12.87
C LEU A 51 -20.63 6.29 12.65
N PRO A 52 -21.29 7.04 13.53
CA PRO A 52 -21.43 8.50 13.35
C PRO A 52 -20.08 9.22 13.44
N GLY A 53 -19.85 10.19 12.54
CA GLY A 53 -18.58 10.92 12.43
C GLY A 53 -17.79 10.54 11.18
N ALA A 54 -16.77 11.34 10.86
CA ALA A 54 -15.94 11.16 9.65
C ALA A 54 -14.48 10.77 9.96
N ALA A 55 -13.93 11.19 11.10
CA ALA A 55 -12.54 10.87 11.44
C ALA A 55 -12.40 9.44 12.01
N PRO A 56 -11.22 8.79 11.86
CA PRO A 56 -10.92 7.51 12.52
C PRO A 56 -11.19 7.50 14.02
N ALA A 57 -10.88 8.61 14.72
CA ALA A 57 -11.04 8.77 16.16
C ALA A 57 -12.51 8.76 16.64
N ASP A 58 -13.44 9.17 15.79
CA ASP A 58 -14.88 9.14 16.08
C ASP A 58 -15.52 7.80 15.72
N THR A 59 -14.85 7.00 14.87
CA THR A 59 -15.44 5.85 14.18
C THR A 59 -14.64 4.56 14.36
N TYR A 60 -13.72 4.24 13.46
CA TYR A 60 -13.03 2.94 13.42
C TYR A 60 -12.08 2.67 14.61
N LEU A 61 -11.75 3.69 15.41
CA LEU A 61 -11.00 3.53 16.67
C LEU A 61 -11.91 3.39 17.90
N ARG A 62 -13.23 3.42 17.74
CA ARG A 62 -14.23 3.35 18.82
C ARG A 62 -14.73 1.92 18.98
N GLY A 63 -13.92 1.11 19.67
CA GLY A 63 -14.17 -0.31 19.89
C GLY A 63 -15.54 -0.61 20.54
N GLU A 64 -16.05 0.30 21.38
CA GLU A 64 -17.37 0.18 22.00
C GLU A 64 -18.51 0.38 21.00
N LEU A 65 -18.33 1.25 20.00
CA LEU A 65 -19.29 1.41 18.91
C LEU A 65 -19.27 0.20 17.97
N ILE A 66 -18.09 -0.39 17.74
CA ILE A 66 -17.92 -1.56 16.87
C ILE A 66 -18.49 -2.83 17.52
N VAL A 67 -18.26 -3.07 18.81
CA VAL A 67 -18.91 -4.17 19.56
C VAL A 67 -20.42 -3.99 19.55
N LYS A 68 -20.92 -2.77 19.77
CA LYS A 68 -22.36 -2.46 19.68
C LYS A 68 -22.91 -2.72 18.27
N ALA A 69 -22.16 -2.40 17.22
CA ALA A 69 -22.54 -2.67 15.83
C ALA A 69 -22.63 -4.17 15.53
N ALA A 70 -21.67 -4.97 16.01
CA ALA A 70 -21.66 -6.43 15.84
C ALA A 70 -22.88 -7.08 16.48
N LEU A 71 -23.16 -6.72 17.74
CA LEU A 71 -24.35 -7.20 18.47
C LEU A 71 -25.67 -6.74 17.82
N ALA A 72 -25.73 -5.51 17.30
CA ALA A 72 -26.93 -4.97 16.65
C ALA A 72 -27.19 -5.59 15.26
N ALA A 73 -26.15 -6.03 14.56
CA ALA A 73 -26.25 -6.73 13.28
C ALA A 73 -26.44 -8.25 13.41
N GLY A 74 -26.25 -8.81 14.61
CA GLY A 74 -26.29 -10.26 14.83
C GLY A 74 -25.07 -11.00 14.27
N ALA A 75 -23.89 -10.38 14.30
CA ALA A 75 -22.63 -11.06 13.96
C ALA A 75 -22.19 -12.01 15.10
N ASP A 76 -21.64 -13.17 14.77
CA ASP A 76 -21.08 -14.12 15.74
C ASP A 76 -19.62 -13.79 16.10
N ALA A 77 -18.92 -13.12 15.17
CA ALA A 77 -17.48 -12.92 15.22
C ALA A 77 -17.05 -11.53 14.72
N VAL A 78 -15.88 -11.09 15.15
CA VAL A 78 -15.25 -9.83 14.70
C VAL A 78 -13.88 -10.13 14.12
N HIS A 79 -13.67 -9.75 12.86
CA HIS A 79 -12.36 -9.78 12.20
C HIS A 79 -11.80 -8.35 12.13
N PRO A 80 -10.63 -8.05 12.71
CA PRO A 80 -10.12 -6.68 12.73
C PRO A 80 -9.41 -6.26 11.45
N GLY A 81 -8.91 -7.20 10.65
CA GLY A 81 -8.06 -6.90 9.49
C GLY A 81 -6.68 -6.43 9.95
N TYR A 82 -6.25 -5.25 9.51
CA TYR A 82 -5.00 -4.62 9.94
C TYR A 82 -5.14 -3.12 10.20
N GLY A 83 -4.31 -2.61 11.12
CA GLY A 83 -4.44 -1.25 11.64
C GLY A 83 -5.71 -1.06 12.46
N PHE A 84 -6.04 0.21 12.72
CA PHE A 84 -7.12 0.61 13.62
C PHE A 84 -7.04 -0.09 14.99
N LEU A 85 -7.84 -1.12 15.23
CA LEU A 85 -7.91 -1.85 16.49
C LEU A 85 -7.37 -3.30 16.41
N SER A 86 -6.72 -3.70 15.30
CA SER A 86 -6.21 -5.07 15.15
C SER A 86 -5.18 -5.49 16.18
N GLU A 87 -4.44 -4.53 16.74
CA GLU A 87 -3.40 -4.74 17.74
C GLU A 87 -3.78 -4.05 19.07
N ASN A 88 -5.10 -3.88 19.30
CA ASN A 88 -5.64 -3.34 20.55
C ASN A 88 -6.21 -4.49 21.40
N ALA A 89 -5.47 -4.84 22.46
CA ALA A 89 -5.84 -5.92 23.38
C ALA A 89 -7.09 -5.62 24.23
N GLU A 90 -7.39 -4.36 24.53
CA GLU A 90 -8.63 -3.99 25.22
C GLU A 90 -9.84 -4.21 24.33
N PHE A 91 -9.75 -3.87 23.03
CA PHE A 91 -10.80 -4.18 22.05
C PHE A 91 -11.00 -5.69 21.88
N ALA A 92 -9.91 -6.46 21.77
CA ALA A 92 -9.97 -7.92 21.73
C ALA A 92 -10.64 -8.51 23.00
N ARG A 93 -10.34 -7.96 24.19
CA ARG A 93 -11.02 -8.29 25.45
C ARG A 93 -12.51 -7.90 25.42
N ALA A 94 -12.87 -6.75 24.86
CA ALA A 94 -14.24 -6.26 24.77
C ALA A 94 -15.10 -7.10 23.80
N VAL A 95 -14.55 -7.52 22.67
CA VAL A 95 -15.19 -8.47 21.73
C VAL A 95 -15.50 -9.79 22.43
N ALA A 96 -14.50 -10.40 23.09
CA ALA A 96 -14.69 -11.65 23.82
C ALA A 96 -15.69 -11.51 24.99
N ALA A 97 -15.65 -10.39 25.73
CA ALA A 97 -16.58 -10.10 26.83
C ALA A 97 -18.03 -9.88 26.36
N ALA A 98 -18.24 -9.49 25.10
CA ALA A 98 -19.55 -9.42 24.46
C ALA A 98 -20.08 -10.79 23.97
N GLY A 99 -19.30 -11.87 24.14
CA GLY A 99 -19.64 -13.21 23.65
C GLY A 99 -19.35 -13.44 22.17
N LEU A 100 -18.63 -12.51 21.52
CA LEU A 100 -18.27 -12.58 20.10
C LEU A 100 -16.92 -13.30 19.93
N VAL A 101 -16.76 -14.06 18.85
CA VAL A 101 -15.48 -14.68 18.50
C VAL A 101 -14.50 -13.63 17.97
N TRP A 102 -13.36 -13.46 18.63
CA TRP A 102 -12.25 -12.63 18.16
C TRP A 102 -11.41 -13.39 17.13
N ILE A 103 -11.32 -12.90 15.90
CA ILE A 103 -10.55 -13.54 14.82
C ILE A 103 -9.15 -12.90 14.74
N GLY A 104 -8.33 -13.18 15.75
CA GLY A 104 -6.97 -12.65 15.91
C GLY A 104 -6.24 -13.32 17.08
N PRO A 105 -5.01 -12.86 17.41
CA PRO A 105 -4.26 -13.42 18.53
C PRO A 105 -4.86 -13.09 19.90
N PRO A 106 -4.55 -13.86 20.95
CA PRO A 106 -5.02 -13.59 22.30
C PRO A 106 -4.60 -12.19 22.81
N PRO A 107 -5.43 -11.50 23.62
CA PRO A 107 -5.08 -10.18 24.16
C PRO A 107 -3.74 -10.13 24.89
N ALA A 108 -3.39 -11.19 25.63
CA ALA A 108 -2.11 -11.29 26.33
C ALA A 108 -0.90 -11.38 25.37
N SER A 109 -1.06 -11.97 24.20
CA SER A 109 -0.02 -12.04 23.16
C SER A 109 0.18 -10.67 22.49
N ILE A 110 -0.91 -9.93 22.28
CA ILE A 110 -0.88 -8.53 21.82
C ILE A 110 -0.14 -7.65 22.86
N GLU A 111 -0.53 -7.73 24.14
CA GLU A 111 0.11 -7.00 25.25
C GLU A 111 1.58 -7.37 25.48
N ALA A 112 1.98 -8.60 25.12
CA ALA A 112 3.38 -9.05 25.22
C ALA A 112 4.28 -8.44 24.13
N MET A 113 3.77 -8.26 22.90
CA MET A 113 4.54 -7.76 21.76
C MET A 113 4.40 -6.25 21.52
N ALA A 114 3.39 -5.58 22.08
CA ALA A 114 3.17 -4.13 21.92
C ALA A 114 4.31 -3.23 22.46
N SER A 115 5.17 -3.77 23.32
CA SER A 115 6.36 -3.09 23.85
C SER A 115 7.62 -3.67 23.21
N LYS A 116 8.33 -2.87 22.41
CA LYS A 116 9.51 -3.32 21.63
C LYS A 116 10.68 -3.76 22.52
N THR A 117 10.83 -3.12 23.68
CA THR A 117 11.81 -3.48 24.71
C THR A 117 11.53 -4.89 25.23
N ARG A 118 10.30 -5.14 25.72
CA ARG A 118 9.84 -6.47 26.16
C ARG A 118 9.90 -7.53 25.07
N ALA A 119 9.53 -7.19 23.83
CA ALA A 119 9.59 -8.12 22.70
C ALA A 119 11.04 -8.57 22.40
N LYS A 120 12.02 -7.66 22.50
CA LYS A 120 13.45 -7.98 22.37
C LYS A 120 13.95 -8.85 23.52
N GLU A 121 13.53 -8.57 24.76
CA GLU A 121 13.86 -9.40 25.94
C GLU A 121 13.36 -10.85 25.78
N LEU A 122 12.12 -11.03 25.33
CA LEU A 122 11.54 -12.35 25.02
C LEU A 122 12.31 -13.10 23.92
N MET A 123 12.97 -12.36 23.03
CA MET A 123 13.82 -12.90 21.97
C MET A 123 15.31 -13.05 22.37
N GLY A 124 15.67 -12.68 23.60
CA GLY A 124 17.04 -12.79 24.14
C GLY A 124 17.98 -11.64 23.77
N GLY A 125 17.46 -10.52 23.29
CA GLY A 125 18.19 -9.27 23.08
C GLY A 125 17.88 -8.24 24.18
N ALA A 126 18.78 -7.28 24.38
CA ALA A 126 18.58 -6.13 25.27
C ALA A 126 18.85 -4.82 24.52
N PRO A 127 18.20 -3.70 24.87
CA PRO A 127 18.58 -2.38 24.40
C PRO A 127 20.00 -1.98 24.82
N LEU A 128 20.62 -1.06 24.08
CA LEU A 128 21.90 -0.47 24.45
C LEU A 128 21.71 0.58 25.56
N ASP A 129 22.62 0.58 26.54
CA ASP A 129 22.63 1.57 27.63
C ASP A 129 23.20 2.91 27.12
N PRO A 130 22.41 4.01 27.12
CA PRO A 130 22.87 5.33 26.64
C PRO A 130 24.06 5.90 27.43
N THR A 131 24.34 5.39 28.64
CA THR A 131 25.45 5.84 29.50
C THR A 131 26.74 5.03 29.31
N ALA A 132 26.66 3.86 28.65
CA ALA A 132 27.79 2.98 28.41
C ALA A 132 28.31 2.99 26.96
N LEU A 133 27.62 3.70 26.05
CA LEU A 133 27.99 3.79 24.63
C LEU A 133 29.37 4.42 24.40
N THR A 134 30.10 3.86 23.43
CA THR A 134 31.37 4.36 22.91
C THR A 134 31.23 4.75 21.44
N GLU A 135 32.24 5.44 20.88
CA GLU A 135 32.29 5.74 19.44
C GLU A 135 32.37 4.46 18.57
N ALA A 136 32.69 3.30 19.14
CA ALA A 136 32.71 2.01 18.43
C ALA A 136 31.33 1.34 18.32
N ASP A 137 30.35 1.79 19.10
CA ASP A 137 28.97 1.30 19.07
C ASP A 137 28.09 2.07 18.07
N LEU A 138 28.63 3.14 17.47
CA LEU A 138 27.92 4.03 16.55
C LEU A 138 28.02 3.55 15.09
N PRO A 139 27.00 3.84 14.25
CA PRO A 139 25.77 4.58 14.57
C PRO A 139 24.75 3.75 15.37
N VAL A 140 23.98 4.42 16.24
CA VAL A 140 22.82 3.82 16.94
C VAL A 140 21.52 4.47 16.52
N LEU A 141 20.43 3.73 16.65
CA LEU A 141 19.07 4.18 16.35
C LEU A 141 18.28 4.34 17.65
N VAL A 142 17.81 5.56 17.91
CA VAL A 142 16.79 5.83 18.93
C VAL A 142 15.44 5.34 18.41
N LYS A 143 14.66 4.67 19.26
CA LYS A 143 13.27 4.25 18.98
C LYS A 143 12.35 4.49 20.16
N ALA A 144 11.11 4.88 19.90
CA ALA A 144 10.04 4.82 20.89
C ALA A 144 9.71 3.35 21.26
N ALA A 145 9.56 3.06 22.54
CA ALA A 145 9.27 1.71 23.05
C ALA A 145 7.87 1.23 22.67
N ALA A 146 6.90 2.14 22.68
CA ALA A 146 5.55 1.98 22.15
C ALA A 146 5.40 2.56 20.73
N GLY A 147 4.24 2.35 20.11
CA GLY A 147 3.87 2.94 18.82
C GLY A 147 4.57 2.33 17.59
N GLY A 148 4.22 2.79 16.38
CA GLY A 148 4.73 2.24 15.12
C GLY A 148 4.96 3.30 14.04
N GLY A 149 5.25 2.88 12.81
CA GLY A 149 5.37 3.78 11.65
C GLY A 149 6.58 4.73 11.68
N GLY A 150 7.60 4.44 12.49
CA GLY A 150 8.87 5.17 12.49
C GLY A 150 8.88 6.57 13.11
N ARG A 151 7.75 7.08 13.63
CA ARG A 151 7.72 8.34 14.40
C ARG A 151 8.63 8.22 15.64
N GLY A 152 9.37 9.28 15.97
CA GLY A 152 10.35 9.31 17.06
C GLY A 152 11.69 8.59 16.77
N MET A 153 11.89 8.01 15.59
CA MET A 153 13.15 7.31 15.26
C MET A 153 14.26 8.27 14.81
N ARG A 154 15.46 8.13 15.39
CA ARG A 154 16.58 9.08 15.17
C ARG A 154 17.93 8.37 15.10
N ILE A 155 18.69 8.61 14.03
CA ILE A 155 20.03 8.01 13.84
C ILE A 155 21.07 8.90 14.51
N VAL A 156 21.71 8.39 15.57
CA VAL A 156 22.80 9.06 16.28
C VAL A 156 24.13 8.61 15.66
N ARG A 157 24.86 9.55 15.06
CA ARG A 157 26.15 9.33 14.39
C ARG A 157 27.37 9.86 15.15
N SER A 158 27.17 10.48 16.31
CA SER A 158 28.24 10.94 17.21
C SER A 158 27.75 11.02 18.65
N LEU A 159 28.59 10.70 19.64
CA LEU A 159 28.19 10.76 21.06
C LEU A 159 27.75 12.16 21.49
N ALA A 160 28.31 13.21 20.87
CA ALA A 160 27.93 14.60 21.12
C ALA A 160 26.46 14.92 20.75
N SER A 161 25.85 14.19 19.80
CA SER A 161 24.44 14.37 19.41
C SER A 161 23.46 13.57 20.29
N LEU A 162 23.92 12.49 20.92
CA LEU A 162 23.09 11.49 21.61
C LEU A 162 22.09 12.08 22.60
N ALA A 163 22.53 13.00 23.47
CA ALA A 163 21.67 13.60 24.49
C ALA A 163 20.55 14.48 23.90
N GLY A 164 20.83 15.17 22.79
CA GLY A 164 19.85 16.00 22.07
C GLY A 164 18.80 15.15 21.37
N GLU A 165 19.23 14.14 20.61
CA GLU A 165 18.31 13.26 19.89
C GLU A 165 17.47 12.37 20.82
N LEU A 166 18.02 11.93 21.96
CA LEU A 166 17.24 11.27 23.02
C LEU A 166 16.15 12.20 23.59
N ALA A 167 16.47 13.45 23.93
CA ALA A 167 15.49 14.40 24.45
C ALA A 167 14.38 14.71 23.41
N ALA A 168 14.76 14.89 22.15
CA ALA A 168 13.82 15.11 21.06
C ALA A 168 12.92 13.89 20.81
N ALA A 169 13.47 12.67 20.75
CA ALA A 169 12.70 11.43 20.59
C ALA A 169 11.71 11.22 21.73
N ARG A 170 12.09 11.50 22.99
CA ARG A 170 11.18 11.37 24.15
C ARG A 170 10.01 12.34 24.08
N SER A 171 10.26 13.58 23.66
CA SER A 171 9.22 14.59 23.46
C SER A 171 8.25 14.19 22.34
N GLU A 172 8.80 13.74 21.21
CA GLU A 172 8.05 13.28 20.05
C GLU A 172 7.20 12.03 20.35
N ALA A 173 7.76 11.04 21.06
CA ALA A 173 7.06 9.84 21.50
C ALA A 173 5.92 10.18 22.48
N ALA A 174 6.20 11.01 23.50
CA ALA A 174 5.17 11.43 24.47
C ALA A 174 4.01 12.18 23.79
N SER A 175 4.31 13.03 22.80
CA SER A 175 3.30 13.75 22.03
C SER A 175 2.53 12.89 21.03
N ALA A 176 3.12 11.81 20.51
CA ALA A 176 2.51 10.95 19.48
C ALA A 176 1.77 9.73 20.05
N PHE A 177 2.22 9.20 21.19
CA PHE A 177 1.77 7.93 21.76
C PHE A 177 1.32 8.03 23.23
N GLY A 178 1.49 9.19 23.87
CA GLY A 178 1.22 9.37 25.31
C GLY A 178 2.32 8.81 26.23
N ASP A 179 3.36 8.20 25.66
CA ASP A 179 4.49 7.58 26.38
C ASP A 179 5.83 8.12 25.85
N GLY A 180 6.68 8.57 26.77
CA GLY A 180 8.02 9.11 26.50
C GLY A 180 9.15 8.08 26.69
N GLU A 181 8.86 6.79 26.80
CA GLU A 181 9.88 5.75 26.81
C GLU A 181 10.53 5.60 25.41
N VAL A 182 11.86 5.76 25.37
CA VAL A 182 12.69 5.48 24.21
C VAL A 182 13.88 4.60 24.60
N PHE A 183 14.30 3.76 23.67
CA PHE A 183 15.42 2.84 23.79
C PHE A 183 16.41 3.00 22.63
N LEU A 184 17.58 2.38 22.76
CA LEU A 184 18.63 2.39 21.73
C LEU A 184 18.93 0.98 21.21
N GLU A 185 19.24 0.88 19.93
CA GLU A 185 19.75 -0.33 19.26
C GLU A 185 20.83 0.04 18.22
N PRO A 186 21.69 -0.89 17.77
CA PRO A 186 22.62 -0.63 16.67
C PRO A 186 21.87 -0.22 15.39
N TYR A 187 22.35 0.81 14.69
CA TYR A 187 21.72 1.22 13.43
C TYR A 187 22.27 0.40 12.26
N VAL A 188 21.38 -0.36 11.61
CA VAL A 188 21.71 -1.28 10.52
C VAL A 188 21.57 -0.56 9.17
N GLU A 189 22.67 0.00 8.66
CA GLU A 189 22.70 0.69 7.37
C GLU A 189 22.52 -0.28 6.19
N ASN A 190 21.71 0.13 5.21
CA ASN A 190 21.40 -0.65 4.00
C ASN A 190 20.93 -2.09 4.31
N GLY A 191 20.25 -2.28 5.45
CA GLY A 191 19.61 -3.53 5.78
C GLY A 191 18.44 -3.84 4.84
N ARG A 192 18.26 -5.13 4.53
CA ARG A 192 17.06 -5.65 3.89
C ARG A 192 15.96 -5.83 4.91
N HIS A 193 14.76 -5.33 4.63
CA HIS A 193 13.59 -5.62 5.44
C HIS A 193 13.06 -7.00 5.02
N VAL A 194 13.34 -8.02 5.81
CA VAL A 194 12.89 -9.40 5.58
C VAL A 194 12.00 -9.83 6.72
N GLU A 195 10.88 -10.46 6.42
CA GLU A 195 9.90 -10.89 7.41
C GLU A 195 9.42 -12.32 7.19
N VAL A 196 8.90 -12.95 8.24
CA VAL A 196 8.35 -14.31 8.20
C VAL A 196 6.88 -14.29 8.57
N GLN A 197 6.02 -14.81 7.69
CA GLN A 197 4.62 -15.06 8.02
C GLN A 197 4.55 -16.19 9.05
N ILE A 198 3.85 -15.96 10.16
CA ILE A 198 3.48 -17.02 11.09
C ILE A 198 1.97 -17.27 11.06
N LEU A 199 1.59 -18.51 11.32
CA LEU A 199 0.21 -18.93 11.56
C LEU A 199 0.22 -19.99 12.65
N ALA A 200 -0.53 -19.78 13.73
CA ALA A 200 -0.53 -20.65 14.90
C ALA A 200 -1.95 -21.01 15.36
N ASP A 201 -2.13 -22.19 15.96
CA ASP A 201 -3.43 -22.68 16.44
C ASP A 201 -3.55 -22.79 17.96
N ALA A 202 -4.71 -23.22 18.44
CA ALA A 202 -4.98 -23.46 19.86
C ALA A 202 -4.38 -24.77 20.41
N HIS A 203 -3.67 -25.54 19.59
CA HIS A 203 -3.20 -26.91 19.86
C HIS A 203 -1.67 -27.03 19.91
N GLY A 204 -0.95 -25.92 19.69
CA GLY A 204 0.51 -25.82 19.74
C GLY A 204 1.21 -25.89 18.37
N THR A 205 0.45 -26.00 17.28
CA THR A 205 0.99 -25.95 15.92
C THR A 205 1.37 -24.51 15.58
N VAL A 206 2.57 -24.30 15.05
CA VAL A 206 3.04 -23.01 14.56
C VAL A 206 3.74 -23.23 13.21
N TRP A 207 3.16 -22.70 12.14
CA TRP A 207 3.75 -22.68 10.81
C TRP A 207 4.57 -21.40 10.59
N ALA A 208 5.71 -21.53 9.93
CA ALA A 208 6.39 -20.44 9.24
C ALA A 208 6.08 -20.54 7.74
N LEU A 209 5.30 -19.61 7.20
CA LEU A 209 4.82 -19.61 5.81
C LEU A 209 5.70 -18.74 4.92
N GLY A 210 7.00 -19.08 4.89
CA GLY A 210 7.99 -18.46 4.02
C GLY A 210 8.48 -17.09 4.49
N THR A 211 9.51 -16.61 3.81
CA THR A 211 10.01 -15.23 3.93
C THR A 211 9.32 -14.31 2.93
N ARG A 212 9.19 -13.02 3.28
CA ARG A 212 8.91 -11.93 2.35
C ARG A 212 10.03 -10.89 2.43
N ASP A 213 10.41 -10.31 1.30
CA ASP A 213 11.26 -9.11 1.26
C ASP A 213 10.37 -7.89 1.03
N CYS A 214 10.48 -6.90 1.90
CA CYS A 214 9.71 -5.65 1.90
C CYS A 214 10.62 -4.42 1.84
N SER A 215 11.87 -4.58 1.37
CA SER A 215 12.91 -3.54 1.44
C SER A 215 12.59 -2.30 0.60
N LEU A 216 11.74 -2.42 -0.43
CA LEU A 216 11.30 -1.28 -1.23
C LEU A 216 10.20 -0.50 -0.47
N GLN A 217 10.65 0.29 0.50
CA GLN A 217 9.84 1.15 1.36
C GLN A 217 10.24 2.63 1.23
N ARG A 218 9.27 3.54 1.37
CA ARG A 218 9.46 4.99 1.44
C ARG A 218 9.22 5.43 2.89
N ARG A 219 10.17 6.11 3.56
CA ARG A 219 9.98 6.58 4.96
C ARG A 219 9.29 5.53 5.89
N HIS A 220 9.73 4.27 5.80
CA HIS A 220 9.16 3.08 6.49
C HIS A 220 7.78 2.56 6.03
N GLN A 221 7.09 3.22 5.10
CA GLN A 221 5.91 2.68 4.43
C GLN A 221 6.34 1.75 3.28
N LYS A 222 5.99 0.46 3.36
CA LYS A 222 6.27 -0.55 2.32
C LYS A 222 5.50 -0.23 1.01
N VAL A 223 6.12 -0.52 -0.15
CA VAL A 223 5.62 -0.13 -1.49
C VAL A 223 5.65 -1.28 -2.50
N ILE A 224 6.69 -2.10 -2.48
CA ILE A 224 6.82 -3.34 -3.28
C ILE A 224 7.34 -4.45 -2.37
N GLU A 225 6.70 -5.61 -2.45
CA GLU A 225 6.96 -6.78 -1.61
C GLU A 225 7.07 -8.04 -2.47
N GLU A 226 7.90 -9.01 -2.06
CA GLU A 226 8.03 -10.27 -2.79
C GLU A 226 8.26 -11.50 -1.91
N ALA A 227 7.78 -12.65 -2.38
CA ALA A 227 7.89 -13.94 -1.71
C ALA A 227 8.32 -15.05 -2.70
N PRO A 228 9.25 -15.95 -2.33
CA PRO A 228 10.14 -15.85 -1.17
C PRO A 228 11.10 -14.65 -1.27
N ALA A 229 11.70 -14.24 -0.15
CA ALA A 229 12.74 -13.20 -0.17
C ALA A 229 13.96 -13.69 -0.99
N PRO A 230 14.43 -12.94 -2.01
CA PRO A 230 15.42 -13.43 -2.96
C PRO A 230 16.83 -13.52 -2.35
N GLY A 231 17.62 -14.50 -2.77
CA GLY A 231 19.06 -14.54 -2.48
C GLY A 231 19.46 -14.68 -1.00
N LEU A 232 18.58 -15.18 -0.13
CA LEU A 232 18.96 -15.61 1.21
C LEU A 232 19.66 -16.98 1.16
N SER A 233 20.60 -17.23 2.07
CA SER A 233 21.15 -18.57 2.29
C SER A 233 20.10 -19.49 2.95
N PRO A 234 20.16 -20.82 2.71
CA PRO A 234 19.31 -21.79 3.43
C PRO A 234 19.45 -21.67 4.95
N GLU A 235 20.68 -21.49 5.43
CA GLU A 235 21.03 -21.39 6.85
C GLU A 235 20.42 -20.14 7.52
N LEU A 236 20.45 -18.99 6.82
CA LEU A 236 19.75 -17.77 7.25
C LEU A 236 18.23 -17.97 7.21
N THR A 237 17.71 -18.66 6.19
CA THR A 237 16.27 -18.90 6.03
C THR A 237 15.71 -19.75 7.19
N GLU A 238 16.40 -20.84 7.54
CA GLU A 238 16.05 -21.66 8.72
C GLU A 238 16.24 -20.88 10.04
N THR A 239 17.24 -19.99 10.12
CA THR A 239 17.44 -19.11 11.28
C THR A 239 16.25 -18.15 11.46
N LEU A 240 15.77 -17.52 10.37
CA LEU A 240 14.60 -16.64 10.37
C LEU A 240 13.34 -17.40 10.80
N TYR A 241 13.10 -18.61 10.28
CA TYR A 241 11.98 -19.45 10.70
C TYR A 241 12.07 -19.87 12.18
N ALA A 242 13.25 -20.30 12.64
CA ALA A 242 13.46 -20.71 14.03
C ALA A 242 13.27 -19.55 15.02
N LEU A 243 13.63 -18.32 14.63
CA LEU A 243 13.35 -17.11 15.41
C LEU A 243 11.86 -16.74 15.38
N ALA A 244 11.20 -16.80 14.22
CA ALA A 244 9.78 -16.47 14.11
C ALA A 244 8.88 -17.45 14.89
N VAL A 245 9.15 -18.76 14.81
CA VAL A 245 8.46 -19.80 15.59
C VAL A 245 8.74 -19.64 17.09
N ARG A 246 9.94 -19.18 17.48
CA ARG A 246 10.25 -18.86 18.88
C ARG A 246 9.42 -17.68 19.40
N ALA A 247 9.30 -16.60 18.64
CA ALA A 247 8.51 -15.42 19.02
C ALA A 247 7.03 -15.76 19.26
N ALA A 248 6.45 -16.57 18.35
CA ALA A 248 5.10 -17.09 18.48
C ALA A 248 4.91 -17.96 19.74
N ARG A 249 5.82 -18.93 19.97
CA ARG A 249 5.76 -19.83 21.14
C ARG A 249 6.01 -19.12 22.47
N ALA A 250 6.83 -18.06 22.48
CA ALA A 250 7.10 -17.25 23.68
C ALA A 250 5.89 -16.44 24.16
N THR A 251 4.82 -16.35 23.37
CA THR A 251 3.64 -15.49 23.65
C THR A 251 2.29 -16.22 23.56
N ASP A 252 2.27 -17.56 23.50
CA ASP A 252 1.08 -18.40 23.23
C ASP A 252 0.26 -17.89 22.03
N TYR A 253 0.97 -17.48 20.98
CA TYR A 253 0.38 -16.78 19.83
C TYR A 253 -0.58 -17.68 19.04
N ARG A 254 -1.67 -17.10 18.50
CA ARG A 254 -2.68 -17.81 17.70
C ARG A 254 -3.17 -16.93 16.54
N GLY A 255 -3.70 -17.54 15.50
CA GLY A 255 -4.07 -16.85 14.26
C GLY A 255 -2.85 -16.44 13.44
N ALA A 256 -3.03 -15.49 12.53
CA ALA A 256 -1.96 -14.98 11.66
C ALA A 256 -1.16 -13.88 12.37
N GLY A 257 0.15 -13.85 12.15
CA GLY A 257 1.07 -12.81 12.62
C GLY A 257 2.26 -12.67 11.68
N THR A 258 3.16 -11.74 11.92
CA THR A 258 4.40 -11.64 11.13
C THR A 258 5.55 -11.13 11.99
N VAL A 259 6.72 -11.75 11.85
CA VAL A 259 7.93 -11.37 12.55
C VAL A 259 8.87 -10.65 11.58
N GLU A 260 9.20 -9.40 11.88
CA GLU A 260 10.01 -8.53 11.02
C GLU A 260 11.47 -8.50 11.47
N PHE A 261 12.38 -8.50 10.49
CA PHE A 261 13.83 -8.48 10.70
C PHE A 261 14.52 -7.48 9.75
N LEU A 262 15.65 -6.93 10.18
CA LEU A 262 16.66 -6.41 9.26
C LEU A 262 17.71 -7.47 9.01
N VAL A 263 18.04 -7.69 7.74
CA VAL A 263 19.05 -8.66 7.28
C VAL A 263 20.23 -7.92 6.64
N VAL A 264 21.44 -8.25 7.07
CA VAL A 264 22.71 -7.80 6.47
C VAL A 264 23.66 -9.00 6.37
N GLY A 265 24.07 -9.34 5.15
CA GLY A 265 24.77 -10.61 4.90
C GLY A 265 23.94 -11.80 5.41
N ASP A 266 24.59 -12.70 6.15
CA ASP A 266 23.95 -13.84 6.83
C ASP A 266 23.49 -13.53 8.27
N GLN A 267 23.36 -12.26 8.67
CA GLN A 267 22.87 -11.85 9.99
C GLN A 267 21.44 -11.33 9.94
N ALA A 268 20.60 -11.78 10.88
CA ALA A 268 19.22 -11.35 11.07
C ALA A 268 19.04 -10.65 12.42
N HIS A 269 18.51 -9.43 12.40
CA HIS A 269 18.24 -8.60 13.57
C HIS A 269 16.73 -8.46 13.76
N PHE A 270 16.20 -8.97 14.87
CA PHE A 270 14.76 -8.85 15.20
C PHE A 270 14.35 -7.38 15.38
N LEU A 271 13.39 -6.93 14.58
CA LEU A 271 12.75 -5.62 14.72
C LEU A 271 11.62 -5.70 15.74
N GLU A 272 10.52 -6.33 15.34
CA GLU A 272 9.26 -6.44 16.09
C GLU A 272 8.40 -7.60 15.53
N MET A 273 7.29 -7.91 16.21
CA MET A 273 6.31 -8.90 15.75
C MET A 273 4.94 -8.25 15.65
N ASN A 274 4.45 -8.10 14.42
CA ASN A 274 3.13 -7.56 14.11
C ASN A 274 2.06 -8.62 14.43
N THR A 275 1.15 -8.28 15.34
CA THR A 275 0.18 -9.17 15.98
C THR A 275 -1.15 -9.25 15.21
N ARG A 276 -1.03 -9.39 13.88
CA ARG A 276 -2.14 -9.30 12.92
C ARG A 276 -1.77 -9.92 11.57
N LEU A 277 -2.76 -10.02 10.69
CA LEU A 277 -2.52 -10.22 9.26
C LEU A 277 -1.74 -8.99 8.71
N GLN A 278 -0.72 -9.22 7.88
CA GLN A 278 -0.03 -8.13 7.16
C GLN A 278 -0.82 -7.65 5.94
N VAL A 279 -0.44 -6.50 5.38
CA VAL A 279 -1.05 -5.97 4.15
C VAL A 279 -0.68 -6.86 2.96
N GLU A 280 0.61 -7.18 2.90
CA GLU A 280 1.39 -7.98 1.96
C GLU A 280 1.22 -9.51 2.11
N HIS A 281 0.22 -9.96 2.87
CA HIS A 281 -0.10 -11.39 2.97
C HIS A 281 -0.40 -12.09 1.61
N PRO A 282 -0.93 -11.44 0.55
CA PRO A 282 -1.27 -12.12 -0.71
C PRO A 282 -0.07 -12.71 -1.47
N VAL A 283 1.17 -12.23 -1.29
CA VAL A 283 2.34 -12.90 -1.90
C VAL A 283 2.63 -14.24 -1.24
N THR A 284 2.41 -14.37 0.08
CA THR A 284 2.47 -15.66 0.77
C THR A 284 1.34 -16.59 0.31
N GLU A 285 0.11 -16.10 0.19
CA GLU A 285 -1.04 -16.87 -0.31
C GLU A 285 -0.78 -17.44 -1.71
N ALA A 286 -0.21 -16.63 -2.60
CA ALA A 286 0.12 -17.05 -3.97
C ALA A 286 1.25 -18.08 -4.03
N VAL A 287 2.27 -17.98 -3.17
CA VAL A 287 3.38 -18.95 -3.12
C VAL A 287 2.97 -20.27 -2.46
N PHE A 288 2.15 -20.23 -1.41
CA PHE A 288 1.77 -21.43 -0.64
C PHE A 288 0.47 -22.08 -1.12
N GLY A 289 -0.35 -21.39 -1.92
CA GLY A 289 -1.64 -21.91 -2.39
C GLY A 289 -2.70 -22.00 -1.29
N VAL A 290 -2.72 -21.01 -0.38
CA VAL A 290 -3.61 -20.94 0.79
C VAL A 290 -4.41 -19.64 0.80
N ASP A 291 -5.51 -19.62 1.54
CA ASP A 291 -6.16 -18.39 2.01
C ASP A 291 -5.87 -18.22 3.51
N LEU A 292 -5.21 -17.13 3.90
CA LEU A 292 -4.85 -16.87 5.31
C LEU A 292 -6.04 -16.40 6.14
N VAL A 293 -7.05 -15.78 5.54
CA VAL A 293 -8.30 -15.39 6.20
C VAL A 293 -9.16 -16.62 6.49
N GLU A 294 -9.21 -17.59 5.55
CA GLU A 294 -9.88 -18.89 5.75
C GLU A 294 -9.26 -19.64 6.93
N LEU A 295 -7.93 -19.65 7.00
CA LEU A 295 -7.18 -20.30 8.08
C LEU A 295 -7.34 -19.55 9.41
N GLN A 296 -7.38 -18.21 9.42
CA GLN A 296 -7.70 -17.42 10.62
C GLN A 296 -9.10 -17.73 11.15
N LEU A 297 -10.12 -17.82 10.27
CA LEU A 297 -11.48 -18.18 10.63
C LEU A 297 -11.52 -19.58 11.28
N ARG A 298 -10.92 -20.59 10.62
CA ARG A 298 -10.85 -21.96 11.16
C ARG A 298 -10.13 -22.03 12.52
N VAL A 299 -9.02 -21.33 12.70
CA VAL A 299 -8.30 -21.27 13.98
C VAL A 299 -9.15 -20.59 15.07
N ALA A 300 -9.89 -19.53 14.74
CA ALA A 300 -10.80 -18.87 15.67
C ALA A 300 -12.01 -19.75 16.05
N GLU A 301 -12.42 -20.70 15.19
CA GLU A 301 -13.37 -21.77 15.52
C GLU A 301 -12.76 -22.90 16.37
N GLY A 302 -11.46 -22.86 16.66
CA GLY A 302 -10.74 -23.88 17.43
C GLY A 302 -10.24 -25.07 16.60
N ALA A 303 -10.26 -25.01 15.27
CA ALA A 303 -9.68 -26.06 14.44
C ALA A 303 -8.15 -26.15 14.63
N ALA A 304 -7.61 -27.37 14.53
CA ALA A 304 -6.17 -27.60 14.46
C ALA A 304 -5.66 -27.41 13.03
N LEU A 305 -4.46 -26.89 12.89
CA LEU A 305 -3.71 -26.90 11.64
C LEU A 305 -3.16 -28.32 11.39
N PRO A 306 -2.99 -28.75 10.12
CA PRO A 306 -2.13 -29.87 9.80
C PRO A 306 -0.71 -29.67 10.38
N ALA A 307 -0.02 -30.74 10.75
CA ALA A 307 1.29 -30.65 11.41
C ALA A 307 2.33 -29.86 10.59
N GLU A 308 2.30 -29.99 9.26
CA GLU A 308 3.19 -29.30 8.32
C GLU A 308 2.39 -28.36 7.40
N PRO A 309 2.96 -27.19 7.02
CA PRO A 309 2.36 -26.31 6.03
C PRO A 309 2.46 -26.89 4.59
N PRO A 310 1.66 -26.37 3.64
CA PRO A 310 1.86 -26.66 2.22
C PRO A 310 3.25 -26.24 1.73
N GLY A 311 3.81 -26.99 0.77
CA GLY A 311 5.12 -26.65 0.17
C GLY A 311 5.01 -25.46 -0.80
N ALA A 312 5.84 -24.44 -0.57
CA ALA A 312 5.97 -23.24 -1.40
C ALA A 312 6.25 -23.52 -2.89
N ARG A 313 5.70 -22.68 -3.79
CA ARG A 313 5.83 -22.84 -5.25
C ARG A 313 5.95 -21.50 -5.98
N GLY A 314 6.92 -21.43 -6.89
CA GLY A 314 7.14 -20.26 -7.73
C GLY A 314 7.54 -19.02 -6.92
N HIS A 315 7.17 -17.86 -7.43
CA HIS A 315 7.50 -16.56 -6.86
C HIS A 315 6.33 -15.60 -7.04
N ALA A 316 6.04 -14.77 -6.04
CA ALA A 316 5.04 -13.72 -6.11
C ALA A 316 5.64 -12.35 -5.78
N VAL A 317 5.14 -11.32 -6.44
CA VAL A 317 5.51 -9.91 -6.21
C VAL A 317 4.22 -9.10 -6.11
N GLU A 318 4.12 -8.24 -5.10
CA GLU A 318 3.04 -7.28 -4.88
C GLU A 318 3.58 -5.85 -5.06
N ALA A 319 2.70 -4.96 -5.48
CA ALA A 319 2.93 -3.52 -5.49
C ALA A 319 1.69 -2.79 -4.97
N ARG A 320 1.89 -1.87 -4.03
CA ARG A 320 0.83 -1.01 -3.48
C ARG A 320 0.64 0.20 -4.37
N LEU A 321 -0.49 0.24 -5.08
CA LEU A 321 -0.93 1.37 -5.89
C LEU A 321 -1.52 2.43 -4.96
N TYR A 322 -0.80 3.55 -4.79
CA TYR A 322 -1.20 4.68 -3.96
C TYR A 322 -1.63 5.88 -4.81
N ALA A 323 -2.67 6.59 -4.35
CA ALA A 323 -3.05 7.93 -4.78
C ALA A 323 -2.06 8.96 -4.23
N GLU A 324 -0.86 8.99 -4.80
CA GLU A 324 0.25 9.85 -4.41
C GLU A 324 1.04 10.29 -5.65
N ASP A 325 1.67 11.45 -5.56
CA ASP A 325 2.69 11.92 -6.51
C ASP A 325 4.09 11.77 -5.88
N PRO A 326 4.89 10.74 -6.25
CA PRO A 326 6.24 10.56 -5.75
C PRO A 326 7.23 11.65 -6.21
N GLY A 327 6.97 12.31 -7.36
CA GLY A 327 7.79 13.40 -7.87
C GLY A 327 7.58 14.68 -7.06
N SER A 328 6.32 14.99 -6.72
CA SER A 328 5.96 16.03 -5.75
C SER A 328 6.09 15.55 -4.29
N GLY A 329 7.26 14.98 -3.95
CA GLY A 329 7.65 14.67 -2.57
C GLY A 329 6.85 13.56 -1.87
N TRP A 330 6.11 12.75 -2.63
CA TRP A 330 5.08 11.80 -2.18
C TRP A 330 3.85 12.48 -1.55
N THR A 331 3.31 13.50 -2.20
CA THR A 331 2.09 14.20 -1.76
C THR A 331 0.84 13.39 -2.14
N PRO A 332 -0.02 12.97 -1.17
CA PRO A 332 -1.26 12.27 -1.44
C PRO A 332 -2.27 13.08 -2.25
N GLN A 333 -3.12 12.33 -2.94
CA GLN A 333 -3.97 12.82 -4.02
C GLN A 333 -5.42 12.42 -3.71
N THR A 334 -6.35 13.34 -3.99
CA THR A 334 -7.78 13.18 -3.66
C THR A 334 -8.64 13.53 -4.88
N GLY A 335 -9.88 13.08 -4.89
CA GLY A 335 -10.81 13.24 -6.02
C GLY A 335 -11.30 11.92 -6.59
N VAL A 336 -11.99 11.97 -7.74
CA VAL A 336 -12.70 10.82 -8.32
C VAL A 336 -11.76 9.92 -9.11
N LEU A 337 -11.67 8.65 -8.70
CA LEU A 337 -11.00 7.59 -9.44
C LEU A 337 -11.90 7.15 -10.61
N HIS A 338 -11.88 7.91 -11.71
CA HIS A 338 -12.71 7.66 -12.89
C HIS A 338 -12.57 6.24 -13.47
N ALA A 339 -11.38 5.63 -13.41
CA ALA A 339 -11.17 4.26 -13.85
C ALA A 339 -10.10 3.53 -13.03
N LEU A 340 -10.34 2.23 -12.80
CA LEU A 340 -9.38 1.27 -12.26
C LEU A 340 -9.55 -0.07 -12.98
N ASP A 341 -8.69 -0.33 -13.97
CA ASP A 341 -8.65 -1.57 -14.75
C ASP A 341 -7.21 -2.09 -14.83
N VAL A 342 -7.00 -3.37 -14.50
CA VAL A 342 -5.69 -4.03 -14.55
C VAL A 342 -5.80 -5.26 -15.46
N PRO A 343 -5.06 -5.31 -16.58
CA PRO A 343 -5.21 -6.40 -17.55
C PRO A 343 -4.57 -7.69 -17.06
N GLY A 344 -5.25 -8.82 -17.32
CA GLY A 344 -4.74 -10.15 -17.00
C GLY A 344 -5.02 -10.63 -15.57
N VAL A 345 -6.04 -10.05 -14.91
CA VAL A 345 -6.51 -10.48 -13.59
C VAL A 345 -7.28 -11.80 -13.66
N PHE A 346 -7.00 -12.72 -12.72
CA PHE A 346 -7.70 -14.00 -12.57
C PHE A 346 -8.13 -14.21 -11.10
N PRO A 347 -9.37 -14.69 -10.84
CA PRO A 347 -9.98 -14.55 -9.51
C PRO A 347 -9.55 -15.60 -8.46
N THR A 348 -9.10 -16.79 -8.84
CA THR A 348 -9.12 -17.98 -7.95
C THR A 348 -7.79 -18.77 -7.92
N HIS A 349 -6.77 -18.22 -7.24
CA HIS A 349 -5.44 -18.84 -7.00
C HIS A 349 -4.58 -19.15 -8.26
N PRO A 350 -3.24 -19.30 -8.13
CA PRO A 350 -2.40 -19.72 -9.24
C PRO A 350 -2.59 -21.21 -9.59
N PRO A 351 -2.30 -21.62 -10.84
CA PRO A 351 -2.55 -22.99 -11.30
C PRO A 351 -1.60 -24.01 -10.63
N LEU A 352 -2.13 -24.75 -9.65
CA LEU A 352 -1.40 -25.74 -8.83
C LEU A 352 -0.75 -26.90 -9.62
N ASN A 353 -1.06 -27.06 -10.91
CA ASN A 353 -0.64 -28.19 -11.76
C ASN A 353 0.61 -27.92 -12.63
N VAL A 354 1.42 -26.91 -12.32
CA VAL A 354 2.78 -26.79 -12.88
C VAL A 354 3.66 -27.90 -12.29
N ARG A 355 3.75 -29.06 -12.95
CA ARG A 355 4.73 -30.10 -12.62
C ARG A 355 6.13 -29.58 -12.94
N GLY A 356 6.94 -29.33 -11.91
CA GLY A 356 8.32 -28.88 -12.09
C GLY A 356 9.16 -29.93 -12.83
N GLY A 357 9.77 -29.54 -13.94
CA GLY A 357 10.88 -30.29 -14.52
C GLY A 357 12.09 -30.20 -13.60
N THR A 358 12.81 -31.31 -13.40
CA THR A 358 14.03 -31.34 -12.60
C THR A 358 15.10 -30.42 -13.21
N PRO A 359 15.83 -29.61 -12.41
CA PRO A 359 16.92 -28.80 -12.92
C PRO A 359 18.02 -29.68 -13.51
N HIS A 360 18.36 -29.48 -14.78
CA HIS A 360 19.43 -30.22 -15.45
C HIS A 360 20.80 -29.70 -15.04
N THR A 361 21.57 -30.52 -14.31
CA THR A 361 23.00 -30.30 -14.08
C THR A 361 23.77 -30.40 -15.41
N PRO A 362 24.59 -29.41 -15.79
CA PRO A 362 25.41 -29.51 -17.01
C PRO A 362 26.64 -30.40 -16.77
N GLY A 363 26.76 -31.52 -17.49
CA GLY A 363 27.84 -32.50 -17.23
C GLY A 363 28.05 -33.62 -18.26
N SER A 364 28.68 -33.27 -19.39
CA SER A 364 29.39 -34.17 -20.33
C SER A 364 28.57 -35.19 -21.18
N PRO A 365 29.10 -35.63 -22.35
CA PRO A 365 28.34 -36.40 -23.35
C PRO A 365 28.69 -37.91 -23.42
N ALA A 366 27.71 -38.74 -23.76
CA ALA A 366 27.91 -40.15 -24.16
C ALA A 366 26.90 -40.59 -25.25
N LEU A 367 27.22 -41.66 -25.98
CA LEU A 367 26.65 -42.01 -27.29
C LEU A 367 25.28 -42.75 -27.26
N ARG A 368 24.59 -42.65 -28.42
CA ARG A 368 23.87 -43.69 -29.22
C ARG A 368 23.73 -45.10 -28.60
N ALA A 369 22.68 -45.89 -28.84
CA ALA A 369 21.59 -45.86 -29.84
C ALA A 369 20.27 -46.37 -29.16
N GLY A 370 19.05 -46.34 -29.73
CA GLY A 370 18.60 -46.53 -31.11
C GLY A 370 18.12 -47.99 -31.29
N GLY A 371 16.81 -48.20 -31.49
CA GLY A 371 16.18 -49.52 -31.58
C GLY A 371 14.66 -49.40 -31.62
N ASP A 372 14.06 -49.72 -32.76
CA ASP A 372 12.69 -49.33 -33.14
C ASP A 372 11.65 -50.46 -32.96
N ALA A 373 10.37 -50.06 -32.93
CA ALA A 373 9.16 -50.81 -33.29
C ALA A 373 8.79 -52.17 -32.62
N GLY A 374 7.47 -52.44 -32.54
CA GLY A 374 6.94 -53.78 -32.21
C GLY A 374 5.44 -53.85 -31.93
N PHE A 375 4.62 -54.14 -32.96
CA PHE A 375 3.22 -54.58 -32.82
C PHE A 375 3.10 -55.83 -31.92
N ALA A 376 1.95 -56.26 -31.38
CA ALA A 376 0.60 -55.76 -31.11
C ALA A 376 -0.20 -57.01 -30.68
N ALA A 377 -1.35 -56.82 -30.02
CA ALA A 377 -2.19 -57.85 -29.40
C ALA A 377 -2.42 -59.19 -30.13
N THR A 378 -2.51 -60.29 -29.37
CA THR A 378 -3.71 -61.16 -29.28
C THR A 378 -3.53 -62.25 -28.20
N GLY A 379 -4.63 -62.78 -27.65
CA GLY A 379 -4.64 -64.08 -26.97
C GLY A 379 -5.07 -64.13 -25.50
N GLY A 380 -6.14 -64.89 -25.25
CA GLY A 380 -6.39 -65.66 -24.03
C GLY A 380 -7.10 -66.97 -24.43
N PRO A 381 -7.56 -67.85 -23.52
CA PRO A 381 -7.47 -67.77 -22.05
C PRO A 381 -7.02 -69.09 -21.35
N ALA A 382 -7.04 -69.05 -20.00
CA ALA A 382 -7.26 -70.18 -19.06
C ALA A 382 -6.10 -71.14 -18.64
N ALA A 383 -6.38 -71.84 -17.53
CA ALA A 383 -5.58 -72.79 -16.74
C ALA A 383 -4.42 -72.19 -15.88
N GLY A 384 -4.21 -72.59 -14.61
CA GLY A 384 -4.99 -73.51 -13.76
C GLY A 384 -4.39 -73.72 -12.34
N GLY A 385 -5.08 -74.52 -11.49
CA GLY A 385 -4.70 -74.86 -10.10
C GLY A 385 -5.58 -74.16 -9.04
N ALA A 386 -6.46 -74.80 -8.23
CA ALA A 386 -6.35 -75.95 -7.29
C ALA A 386 -5.87 -75.52 -5.87
N ALA A 387 -6.49 -75.89 -4.73
CA ALA A 387 -7.61 -76.82 -4.50
C ALA A 387 -8.43 -76.62 -3.18
N LEU A 388 -9.73 -76.98 -3.26
CA LEU A 388 -10.58 -77.71 -2.28
C LEU A 388 -11.08 -77.12 -0.92
N ARG A 389 -12.16 -77.75 -0.43
CA ARG A 389 -13.01 -77.55 0.79
C ARG A 389 -13.09 -78.93 1.56
N PRO A 390 -14.02 -79.28 2.52
CA PRO A 390 -15.17 -78.58 3.16
C PRO A 390 -15.53 -78.87 4.66
N ARG A 391 -16.52 -78.11 5.17
CA ARG A 391 -17.66 -78.41 6.11
C ARG A 391 -17.59 -79.52 7.21
N GLY A 392 -18.18 -79.21 8.38
CA GLY A 392 -18.72 -80.13 9.40
C GLY A 392 -19.68 -79.40 10.39
N HIS A 393 -20.54 -80.10 11.16
CA HIS A 393 -21.54 -79.53 12.09
C HIS A 393 -22.00 -80.55 13.17
N GLU A 394 -22.64 -80.09 14.26
CA GLU A 394 -23.41 -80.81 15.33
C GLU A 394 -22.71 -81.27 16.65
N GLY A 395 -23.50 -81.28 17.75
CA GLY A 395 -23.12 -81.47 19.17
C GLY A 395 -22.56 -80.19 19.86
N GLY A 396 -22.72 -79.87 21.16
CA GLY A 396 -23.41 -80.47 22.32
C GLY A 396 -22.68 -80.09 23.63
N ASP A 397 -23.29 -79.80 24.79
CA ASP A 397 -24.73 -79.68 25.14
C ASP A 397 -24.95 -78.90 26.49
N ALA A 398 -26.18 -78.93 27.03
CA ALA A 398 -26.76 -78.38 28.29
C ALA A 398 -25.88 -77.76 29.43
N PHE A 399 -26.32 -76.60 29.95
CA PHE A 399 -26.79 -76.38 31.36
C PHE A 399 -27.34 -74.94 31.59
N GLY A 400 -28.37 -74.78 32.45
CA GLY A 400 -28.91 -73.47 32.94
C GLY A 400 -28.71 -73.30 34.47
N PRO A 401 -29.45 -72.43 35.21
CA PRO A 401 -30.73 -71.76 34.87
C PRO A 401 -30.94 -70.28 35.37
N ALA A 402 -32.16 -69.75 35.16
CA ALA A 402 -32.86 -68.61 35.83
C ALA A 402 -32.32 -67.16 35.62
N ASP A 403 -33.09 -66.10 35.34
CA ASP A 403 -34.45 -65.61 35.75
C ASP A 403 -34.47 -64.95 37.16
N GLY A 404 -35.11 -63.81 37.45
CA GLY A 404 -35.91 -62.81 36.67
C GLY A 404 -35.79 -61.41 37.33
N ALA A 405 -36.23 -60.27 36.75
CA ALA A 405 -37.58 -59.77 36.46
C ALA A 405 -38.27 -58.95 37.59
N GLU A 406 -38.86 -57.79 37.24
CA GLU A 406 -39.78 -56.91 38.03
C GLU A 406 -39.24 -56.19 39.31
N ALA A 407 -39.86 -55.14 39.87
CA ALA A 407 -40.60 -53.99 39.31
C ALA A 407 -40.77 -52.82 40.35
N ALA A 408 -41.04 -51.61 39.82
CA ALA A 408 -41.46 -50.32 40.41
C ALA A 408 -41.77 -50.13 41.93
N THR A 409 -41.34 -48.99 42.51
CA THR A 409 -42.20 -47.96 43.19
C THR A 409 -41.39 -46.72 43.71
N GLY A 410 -42.06 -45.58 43.96
CA GLY A 410 -41.54 -44.39 44.68
C GLY A 410 -42.42 -44.07 45.92
N PRO A 411 -42.65 -42.80 46.35
CA PRO A 411 -41.98 -41.52 46.02
C PRO A 411 -41.80 -40.47 47.18
N ALA A 412 -40.75 -39.62 47.13
CA ALA A 412 -40.66 -38.25 47.74
C ALA A 412 -40.91 -38.11 49.28
N PRO A 413 -41.07 -36.91 49.92
CA PRO A 413 -40.71 -35.51 49.55
C PRO A 413 -39.99 -34.65 50.65
N ARG A 414 -39.37 -33.53 50.21
CA ARG A 414 -39.24 -32.17 50.85
C ARG A 414 -38.90 -31.95 52.36
N ALA A 415 -37.87 -31.11 52.61
CA ALA A 415 -37.86 -29.84 53.40
C ALA A 415 -36.46 -29.55 54.02
N GLY A 416 -35.98 -28.31 54.24
CA GLY A 416 -36.42 -26.98 53.79
C GLY A 416 -35.95 -25.82 54.70
N ARG A 417 -35.81 -24.60 54.13
CA ARG A 417 -35.63 -23.26 54.79
C ARG A 417 -34.23 -22.93 55.36
N ASP A 418 -33.61 -21.81 54.95
CA ASP A 418 -33.67 -20.41 55.46
C ASP A 418 -32.75 -20.21 56.69
N ALA A 419 -31.97 -19.14 56.92
CA ALA A 419 -31.55 -17.93 56.18
C ALA A 419 -30.05 -17.66 56.57
N GLY A 420 -29.23 -16.77 56.00
CA GLY A 420 -29.46 -15.48 55.36
C GLY A 420 -29.23 -14.32 56.35
N PHE A 421 -28.01 -13.76 56.40
CA PHE A 421 -27.73 -12.32 56.66
C PHE A 421 -26.26 -11.98 56.34
N ALA A 422 -25.94 -10.68 56.22
CA ALA A 422 -24.60 -10.15 55.90
C ALA A 422 -24.06 -9.24 57.02
N ALA A 423 -22.75 -8.95 57.03
CA ALA A 423 -22.18 -7.58 57.11
C ALA A 423 -20.65 -7.53 57.37
N THR A 424 -19.98 -6.59 56.69
CA THR A 424 -18.85 -5.73 57.12
C THR A 424 -17.73 -6.26 58.04
N GLY A 425 -16.46 -6.04 57.66
CA GLY A 425 -15.35 -6.04 58.63
C GLY A 425 -13.93 -5.94 58.05
N GLY A 426 -13.33 -4.75 58.15
CA GLY A 426 -11.88 -4.53 58.23
C GLY A 426 -11.62 -3.35 59.19
N PRO A 427 -10.37 -2.89 59.43
CA PRO A 427 -9.07 -3.37 58.95
C PRO A 427 -8.09 -3.65 60.13
N ALA A 428 -6.77 -3.68 59.86
CA ALA A 428 -5.67 -3.10 60.68
C ALA A 428 -4.42 -3.99 60.93
N LEU A 429 -3.29 -3.51 60.37
CA LEU A 429 -1.95 -3.35 60.98
C LEU A 429 -1.53 -4.19 62.20
N ARG A 430 -0.33 -4.80 62.08
CA ARG A 430 0.71 -4.78 63.13
C ARG A 430 2.11 -4.82 62.51
N ALA A 431 3.11 -4.32 63.25
CA ALA A 431 4.50 -4.16 62.81
C ALA A 431 5.51 -4.53 63.93
N GLY A 432 6.79 -4.64 63.56
CA GLY A 432 7.92 -5.00 64.43
C GLY A 432 8.62 -6.28 63.95
N GLY A 433 9.94 -6.43 64.07
CA GLY A 433 10.96 -5.50 64.58
C GLY A 433 12.36 -6.12 64.48
N ASP A 434 13.42 -5.31 64.57
CA ASP A 434 14.78 -5.70 64.20
C ASP A 434 15.48 -6.72 65.12
N ALA A 435 16.35 -7.53 64.51
CA ALA A 435 17.62 -7.98 65.10
C ALA A 435 18.63 -8.32 63.98
N GLY A 436 19.86 -7.80 64.05
CA GLY A 436 20.92 -8.07 63.07
C GLY A 436 22.21 -8.57 63.71
N PHE A 437 23.15 -9.05 62.90
CA PHE A 437 24.53 -9.35 63.31
C PHE A 437 25.49 -9.22 62.12
N ALA A 438 26.77 -8.90 62.37
CA ALA A 438 27.78 -8.69 61.34
C ALA A 438 29.16 -9.19 61.77
N ALA A 439 29.95 -9.73 60.83
CA ALA A 439 31.40 -9.95 60.99
C ALA A 439 32.14 -10.17 59.65
N THR A 440 32.99 -9.20 59.29
CA THR A 440 34.34 -9.31 58.67
C THR A 440 34.83 -10.64 58.04
N GLY A 441 35.46 -10.58 56.84
CA GLY A 441 36.36 -11.65 56.38
C GLY A 441 37.07 -11.45 55.02
N GLY A 442 38.39 -11.21 55.05
CA GLY A 442 39.34 -11.22 53.92
C GLY A 442 40.72 -10.71 54.36
N PRO A 443 41.79 -10.73 53.55
CA PRO A 443 41.98 -11.28 52.19
C PRO A 443 43.17 -12.31 52.13
N ALA A 444 43.63 -12.69 50.93
CA ALA A 444 45.07 -12.81 50.52
C ALA A 444 45.27 -13.76 49.31
N ALA A 445 46.41 -13.63 48.62
CA ALA A 445 46.72 -14.32 47.36
C ALA A 445 47.81 -15.41 47.47
N VAL A 446 47.86 -16.30 46.48
CA VAL A 446 49.00 -17.17 46.13
C VAL A 446 49.11 -17.21 44.59
N GLY A 447 50.31 -17.43 44.03
CA GLY A 447 50.53 -17.51 42.57
C GLY A 447 51.75 -18.37 42.20
N ALA A 448 52.34 -18.09 41.03
CA ALA A 448 53.59 -18.64 40.47
C ALA A 448 53.55 -20.02 39.73
N ALA A 449 53.23 -19.95 38.44
CA ALA A 449 54.01 -20.41 37.28
C ALA A 449 55.01 -21.61 37.35
N LEU A 450 54.87 -22.52 36.36
CA LEU A 450 55.95 -23.17 35.59
C LEU A 450 55.53 -23.16 34.09
N ARG A 451 56.33 -22.75 33.10
CA ARG A 451 57.54 -23.36 32.48
C ARG A 451 57.30 -24.72 31.80
N ALA A 452 57.86 -25.06 30.63
CA ALA A 452 58.56 -24.30 29.57
C ALA A 452 58.93 -25.23 28.38
N ARG A 453 59.42 -24.67 27.26
CA ARG A 453 60.03 -25.30 26.04
C ARG A 453 59.03 -25.95 25.06
N GLY A 454 59.21 -25.91 23.73
CA GLY A 454 60.08 -25.06 22.89
C GLY A 454 61.15 -25.78 22.04
N HIS A 455 61.06 -25.62 20.71
CA HIS A 455 62.07 -25.71 19.63
C HIS A 455 61.34 -25.47 18.28
N GLU A 456 61.95 -25.18 17.13
CA GLU A 456 62.98 -24.19 16.71
C GLU A 456 63.33 -24.43 15.22
N GLY A 457 63.87 -23.40 14.53
CA GLY A 457 64.28 -23.44 13.12
C GLY A 457 63.15 -23.13 12.12
N GLY A 458 63.34 -22.38 11.04
CA GLY A 458 64.57 -21.84 10.42
C GLY A 458 64.78 -22.42 9.00
N ASP A 459 65.19 -21.67 7.97
CA ASP A 459 65.57 -20.26 7.91
C ASP A 459 65.31 -19.59 6.54
N ALA A 460 65.31 -18.26 6.61
CA ALA A 460 65.39 -17.19 5.59
C ALA A 460 65.79 -17.46 4.12
N PHE A 461 65.22 -16.63 3.22
CA PHE A 461 65.96 -15.94 2.15
C PHE A 461 65.23 -14.67 1.65
N GLY A 462 66.02 -13.72 1.11
CA GLY A 462 65.62 -12.50 0.40
C GLY A 462 66.91 -11.73 0.02
N PRO A 463 66.86 -10.48 -0.50
CA PRO A 463 65.76 -9.73 -1.14
C PRO A 463 66.07 -9.40 -2.63
N ALA A 464 65.17 -8.71 -3.35
CA ALA A 464 65.48 -8.00 -4.60
C ALA A 464 64.48 -6.87 -4.91
N ASP A 465 64.97 -5.79 -5.53
CA ASP A 465 64.24 -4.55 -5.80
C ASP A 465 63.28 -4.61 -7.02
N GLY A 466 62.35 -3.64 -7.08
CA GLY A 466 61.48 -3.40 -8.24
C GLY A 466 60.51 -2.24 -8.00
N ALA A 467 60.90 -1.02 -8.37
CA ALA A 467 60.08 0.18 -8.23
C ALA A 467 59.54 0.66 -9.59
N GLU A 468 58.35 1.27 -9.62
CA GLU A 468 58.12 2.44 -10.49
C GLU A 468 56.96 3.35 -10.05
N ALA A 469 56.91 4.51 -10.71
CA ALA A 469 56.27 5.75 -10.27
C ALA A 469 54.74 5.77 -10.21
N ALA A 470 54.21 6.61 -9.32
CA ALA A 470 52.86 7.12 -9.40
C ALA A 470 52.73 8.18 -10.51
N THR A 471 51.62 8.15 -11.27
CA THR A 471 51.17 9.29 -12.07
C THR A 471 49.65 9.44 -11.97
N GLY A 472 49.18 10.69 -11.95
CA GLY A 472 47.77 11.04 -12.07
C GLY A 472 47.63 12.34 -12.88
N PRO A 473 46.52 12.55 -13.61
CA PRO A 473 46.32 13.75 -14.41
C PRO A 473 45.64 14.87 -13.60
N ALA A 474 46.33 16.00 -13.45
CA ALA A 474 45.71 17.23 -12.93
C ALA A 474 45.30 18.17 -14.09
N PRO A 475 44.15 18.86 -14.00
CA PRO A 475 43.87 20.01 -14.86
C PRO A 475 44.77 21.19 -14.46
N ARG A 476 45.26 21.95 -15.44
CA ARG A 476 46.18 23.08 -15.21
C ARG A 476 45.44 24.39 -14.96
N ALA A 477 45.87 25.14 -13.94
CA ALA A 477 45.53 26.55 -13.78
C ALA A 477 46.42 27.44 -14.67
N GLY A 478 45.98 28.68 -14.99
CA GLY A 478 46.71 29.50 -15.96
C GLY A 478 46.31 30.97 -16.16
N ARG A 479 46.33 31.79 -15.10
CA ARG A 479 46.69 33.25 -15.14
C ARG A 479 45.70 34.22 -15.85
N ASP A 480 45.70 35.54 -15.60
CA ASP A 480 46.39 36.36 -14.57
C ASP A 480 45.61 37.67 -14.30
N ALA A 481 45.95 38.34 -13.19
CA ALA A 481 45.70 39.75 -12.84
C ALA A 481 44.24 40.26 -12.59
N GLY A 482 43.98 41.08 -11.56
CA GLY A 482 44.89 41.45 -10.47
C GLY A 482 44.43 42.60 -9.54
N PHE A 483 45.25 42.84 -8.52
CA PHE A 483 45.30 43.98 -7.59
C PHE A 483 44.23 44.17 -6.50
N ALA A 484 44.58 43.54 -5.37
CA ALA A 484 44.16 43.82 -4.00
C ALA A 484 44.35 45.28 -3.52
N ALA A 485 43.67 45.60 -2.41
CA ALA A 485 44.19 46.45 -1.34
C ALA A 485 43.66 45.96 0.03
N THR A 486 44.36 46.26 1.12
CA THR A 486 44.07 45.82 2.49
C THR A 486 43.49 46.93 3.37
N GLY A 487 42.67 46.59 4.37
CA GLY A 487 42.39 47.50 5.49
C GLY A 487 41.10 47.26 6.28
N GLY A 488 41.24 46.88 7.55
CA GLY A 488 40.33 47.36 8.60
C GLY A 488 40.88 48.66 9.23
N PRO A 489 40.32 49.19 10.33
CA PRO A 489 39.28 48.61 11.20
C PRO A 489 38.02 49.49 11.36
N ALA A 490 37.02 48.97 12.07
CA ALA A 490 35.94 49.78 12.66
C ALA A 490 36.29 50.22 14.10
N LEU A 491 35.88 51.42 14.53
CA LEU A 491 35.83 51.81 15.95
C LEU A 491 35.08 53.15 16.19
N ARG A 492 34.31 53.21 17.31
CA ARG A 492 33.63 54.36 17.95
C ARG A 492 32.45 54.99 17.16
N ALA A 493 31.24 55.16 17.68
CA ALA A 493 30.69 55.53 19.01
C ALA A 493 30.47 57.06 19.22
N GLY A 494 29.27 57.40 19.72
CA GLY A 494 28.75 58.77 19.88
C GLY A 494 27.78 59.17 18.74
N GLY A 495 26.69 59.91 18.99
CA GLY A 495 26.11 60.32 20.27
C GLY A 495 25.13 61.50 20.17
N ASP A 496 24.07 61.47 20.99
CA ASP A 496 23.20 62.59 21.42
C ASP A 496 22.37 63.42 20.40
N ALA A 497 21.47 64.22 21.00
CA ALA A 497 20.74 65.37 20.45
C ALA A 497 19.71 65.14 19.33
N GLY A 498 18.43 65.02 19.72
CA GLY A 498 17.29 65.42 18.89
C GLY A 498 16.74 66.80 19.31
N PHE A 499 15.72 67.31 18.62
CA PHE A 499 14.86 68.41 19.12
C PHE A 499 13.47 68.41 18.46
N ALA A 500 12.51 69.11 19.07
CA ALA A 500 11.18 69.37 18.50
C ALA A 500 11.22 70.61 17.57
N ALA A 501 10.16 71.07 16.87
CA ALA A 501 8.74 70.69 16.78
C ALA A 501 8.29 70.91 15.28
N THR A 502 7.07 71.23 14.81
CA THR A 502 5.78 71.70 15.38
C THR A 502 4.67 71.55 14.31
N GLY A 503 3.38 71.54 14.67
CA GLY A 503 2.29 71.83 13.70
C GLY A 503 0.96 71.09 13.90
N GLY A 504 0.01 71.73 14.59
CA GLY A 504 -1.45 71.49 14.46
C GLY A 504 -2.15 72.83 14.15
N PRO A 505 -3.48 73.00 14.32
CA PRO A 505 -4.53 72.10 14.84
C PRO A 505 -5.35 71.49 13.65
N ALA A 506 -6.67 71.26 13.58
CA ALA A 506 -7.89 71.49 14.40
C ALA A 506 -9.06 70.61 13.85
N ALA A 507 -10.24 70.45 14.49
CA ALA A 507 -10.66 70.52 15.91
C ALA A 507 -12.15 70.09 16.04
N GLY A 508 -12.58 69.60 17.21
CA GLY A 508 -13.96 69.23 17.56
C GLY A 508 -14.30 67.74 17.34
N GLY A 509 -15.04 67.04 18.21
CA GLY A 509 -15.74 67.40 19.46
C GLY A 509 -17.24 67.04 19.39
N ALA A 510 -17.90 66.41 20.37
CA ALA A 510 -17.52 65.92 21.71
C ALA A 510 -18.37 64.67 22.07
N ALA A 511 -17.80 63.60 22.66
CA ALA A 511 -17.70 63.29 24.10
C ALA A 511 -19.02 62.95 24.86
N LEU A 512 -19.16 61.71 25.36
CA LEU A 512 -19.43 61.33 26.77
C LEU A 512 -19.65 59.80 26.98
N ARG A 513 -19.45 59.31 28.22
CA ARG A 513 -19.81 57.97 28.74
C ARG A 513 -21.02 58.11 29.73
N PRO A 514 -21.36 57.18 30.66
CA PRO A 514 -21.15 55.70 30.77
C PRO A 514 -22.43 54.91 31.20
N ARG A 515 -22.25 53.60 31.43
CA ARG A 515 -22.92 52.68 32.42
C ARG A 515 -23.64 51.47 31.80
N GLY A 516 -23.66 50.37 32.56
CA GLY A 516 -24.42 49.15 32.31
C GLY A 516 -25.05 48.66 33.62
N HIS A 517 -25.50 47.40 33.69
CA HIS A 517 -25.92 46.78 34.95
C HIS A 517 -25.79 45.24 34.93
N GLU A 518 -25.66 44.66 36.11
CA GLU A 518 -25.74 43.22 36.38
C GLU A 518 -27.20 42.77 36.55
N GLY A 519 -27.48 41.48 36.33
CA GLY A 519 -28.76 40.83 36.62
C GLY A 519 -28.78 39.39 36.08
N GLY A 520 -29.39 38.45 36.81
CA GLY A 520 -29.38 37.02 36.45
C GLY A 520 -30.65 36.27 36.81
N ASP A 521 -30.53 34.94 36.84
CA ASP A 521 -31.43 33.93 37.39
C ASP A 521 -32.77 33.55 36.70
N ALA A 522 -32.88 32.25 36.46
CA ALA A 522 -34.01 31.34 36.76
C ALA A 522 -35.28 31.25 35.87
N PHE A 523 -35.43 30.05 35.29
CA PHE A 523 -36.64 29.19 35.22
C PHE A 523 -38.03 29.79 34.88
N GLY A 524 -38.64 29.31 33.78
CA GLY A 524 -40.11 29.32 33.59
C GLY A 524 -40.57 29.08 32.14
N PRO A 525 -41.59 28.23 31.86
CA PRO A 525 -42.06 27.94 30.49
C PRO A 525 -43.46 28.53 30.16
N ALA A 526 -43.70 28.88 28.88
CA ALA A 526 -44.99 28.70 28.18
C ALA A 526 -44.92 29.11 26.69
N ASP A 527 -45.81 28.55 25.88
CA ASP A 527 -45.91 28.65 24.41
C ASP A 527 -46.16 30.06 23.82
N GLY A 528 -45.70 30.29 22.58
CA GLY A 528 -46.05 31.47 21.78
C GLY A 528 -45.41 31.49 20.37
N ALA A 529 -46.14 31.99 19.36
CA ALA A 529 -45.73 32.11 17.95
C ALA A 529 -44.60 33.17 17.75
N GLU A 530 -43.95 33.34 16.59
CA GLU A 530 -44.43 33.17 15.20
C GLU A 530 -43.29 33.06 14.14
N ALA A 531 -43.66 32.61 12.93
CA ALA A 531 -43.03 32.84 11.61
C ALA A 531 -41.50 32.74 11.41
N ALA A 532 -41.09 31.67 10.71
CA ALA A 532 -39.92 31.67 9.83
C ALA A 532 -40.34 31.28 8.40
N THR A 533 -40.00 32.08 7.39
CA THR A 533 -40.47 31.89 6.00
C THR A 533 -39.44 31.14 5.14
N GLY A 534 -39.75 29.89 4.79
CA GLY A 534 -39.07 29.14 3.72
C GLY A 534 -40.00 28.91 2.51
N PRO A 535 -39.53 29.00 1.26
CA PRO A 535 -40.33 28.70 0.07
C PRO A 535 -40.61 27.20 -0.05
N ALA A 536 -41.82 26.84 -0.49
CA ALA A 536 -42.36 25.48 -0.33
C ALA A 536 -42.20 24.57 -1.56
N LEU A 537 -41.92 23.29 -1.29
CA LEU A 537 -42.14 22.18 -2.23
C LEU A 537 -43.53 21.56 -2.02
N ARG A 538 -44.20 21.20 -3.13
CA ARG A 538 -45.36 20.29 -3.18
C ARG A 538 -45.45 19.62 -4.57
N ALA A 539 -46.01 18.42 -4.73
CA ALA A 539 -46.16 17.30 -3.80
C ALA A 539 -46.67 16.04 -4.57
N GLY A 540 -46.16 14.86 -4.17
CA GLY A 540 -46.76 13.55 -4.43
C GLY A 540 -46.36 12.83 -5.73
N ARG A 541 -46.53 11.50 -5.83
CA ARG A 541 -46.66 10.44 -4.80
C ARG A 541 -46.59 9.07 -5.51
N ASP A 542 -46.01 8.07 -4.85
CA ASP A 542 -46.31 6.63 -4.92
C ASP A 542 -46.42 5.92 -6.30
N ALA A 543 -45.35 5.22 -6.73
CA ALA A 543 -45.46 3.97 -7.50
C ALA A 543 -44.24 3.03 -7.26
N ARG A 544 -44.42 1.72 -7.47
CA ARG A 544 -43.49 0.64 -7.08
C ARG A 544 -42.76 0.01 -8.29
N TYR A 545 -41.96 -1.03 -8.01
CA TYR A 545 -41.13 -1.87 -8.91
C TYR A 545 -39.81 -1.20 -9.33
N ALA A 546 -38.61 -1.79 -9.15
CA ALA A 546 -38.10 -3.17 -9.21
C ALA A 546 -37.58 -3.59 -10.61
N ALA A 547 -36.51 -4.39 -10.62
CA ALA A 547 -35.62 -4.57 -11.77
C ALA A 547 -36.14 -5.53 -12.85
N THR A 548 -35.63 -5.37 -14.08
CA THR A 548 -35.04 -6.46 -14.91
C THR A 548 -34.33 -5.87 -16.14
N GLY A 549 -33.39 -6.63 -16.69
CA GLY A 549 -32.38 -6.15 -17.64
C GLY A 549 -32.70 -6.16 -19.13
N GLY A 550 -31.69 -5.74 -19.90
CA GLY A 550 -31.46 -6.14 -21.29
C GLY A 550 -32.06 -5.23 -22.37
N PRO A 551 -31.24 -4.51 -23.16
CA PRO A 551 -31.70 -3.81 -24.35
C PRO A 551 -31.65 -4.72 -25.60
N ALA A 552 -32.77 -4.83 -26.33
CA ALA A 552 -32.81 -5.46 -27.66
C ALA A 552 -33.83 -4.79 -28.59
N ALA A 553 -33.33 -4.29 -29.73
CA ALA A 553 -34.00 -3.99 -31.01
C ALA A 553 -35.42 -3.36 -31.03
N GLY A 554 -35.48 -2.10 -31.48
CA GLY A 554 -36.68 -1.48 -32.05
C GLY A 554 -36.39 -0.03 -32.50
N GLY A 555 -36.80 0.46 -33.66
CA GLY A 555 -37.66 -0.14 -34.69
C GLY A 555 -38.81 0.78 -35.10
N ALA A 556 -38.54 2.04 -35.43
CA ALA A 556 -39.57 3.05 -35.68
C ALA A 556 -39.82 3.28 -37.19
N ALA A 557 -41.05 3.02 -37.65
CA ALA A 557 -41.50 3.30 -39.02
C ALA A 557 -42.33 4.59 -39.09
N LEU A 558 -42.02 5.47 -40.04
CA LEU A 558 -42.84 6.65 -40.35
C LEU A 558 -44.08 6.26 -41.19
N ARG A 559 -45.17 7.03 -41.03
CA ARG A 559 -46.39 6.90 -41.85
C ARG A 559 -46.33 7.74 -43.14
N ALA A 560 -47.08 7.31 -44.15
CA ALA A 560 -46.94 7.75 -45.53
C ALA A 560 -47.82 8.95 -45.97
N ARG A 561 -47.31 9.65 -46.99
CA ARG A 561 -47.99 10.30 -48.14
C ARG A 561 -46.98 10.23 -49.31
N GLY A 562 -47.32 10.16 -50.60
CA GLY A 562 -48.59 10.08 -51.31
C GLY A 562 -48.35 9.59 -52.75
N HIS A 563 -49.41 9.50 -53.57
CA HIS A 563 -49.48 8.76 -54.84
C HIS A 563 -48.73 9.34 -56.08
N GLU A 564 -48.53 8.45 -57.06
CA GLU A 564 -48.63 8.62 -58.55
C GLU A 564 -47.44 8.98 -59.47
N GLY A 565 -47.42 8.30 -60.63
CA GLY A 565 -46.53 8.47 -61.80
C GLY A 565 -45.23 7.64 -61.78
N GLY A 566 -44.81 6.93 -62.84
CA GLY A 566 -45.46 6.59 -64.11
C GLY A 566 -44.45 6.33 -65.25
N ASP A 567 -44.45 5.11 -65.83
CA ASP A 567 -43.80 4.70 -67.11
C ASP A 567 -42.25 4.83 -67.25
N ALA A 568 -41.54 4.24 -68.23
CA ALA A 568 -41.57 2.91 -68.84
C ALA A 568 -40.30 2.67 -69.72
N PHE A 569 -40.10 1.44 -70.24
CA PHE A 569 -39.14 1.00 -71.29
C PHE A 569 -37.63 0.83 -70.98
N GLY A 570 -37.09 -0.31 -71.44
CA GLY A 570 -35.69 -0.54 -71.87
C GLY A 570 -35.69 -0.92 -73.38
N PRO A 571 -34.84 -1.84 -73.91
CA PRO A 571 -33.75 -2.63 -73.29
C PRO A 571 -32.45 -2.69 -74.15
N ALA A 572 -31.61 -3.74 -73.95
CA ALA A 572 -30.53 -4.26 -74.83
C ALA A 572 -29.20 -3.44 -74.95
N ASP A 573 -28.01 -4.01 -75.18
CA ASP A 573 -27.51 -5.41 -75.04
C ASP A 573 -25.95 -5.46 -75.05
N GLY A 574 -25.36 -6.60 -74.67
CA GLY A 574 -23.91 -6.93 -74.87
C GLY A 574 -23.01 -6.76 -73.62
N ALA A 575 -22.32 -7.72 -72.99
CA ALA A 575 -22.03 -9.17 -73.16
C ALA A 575 -20.57 -9.53 -73.55
N GLU A 576 -19.77 -9.91 -72.54
CA GLU A 576 -18.66 -10.92 -72.48
C GLU A 576 -18.21 -10.96 -70.99
N ALA A 577 -18.05 -12.07 -70.27
CA ALA A 577 -17.27 -13.32 -70.47
C ALA A 577 -15.74 -13.10 -70.31
N ALA A 578 -14.95 -13.97 -69.65
CA ALA A 578 -15.20 -15.33 -69.16
C ALA A 578 -14.47 -15.67 -67.83
N THR A 579 -14.67 -16.89 -67.33
CA THR A 579 -14.13 -17.45 -66.07
C THR A 579 -12.72 -18.04 -66.17
N GLY A 580 -11.95 -18.04 -65.07
CA GLY A 580 -10.67 -18.77 -64.92
C GLY A 580 -10.62 -19.64 -63.64
N PRO A 581 -9.82 -20.73 -63.59
CA PRO A 581 -10.06 -21.84 -62.65
C PRO A 581 -8.99 -22.05 -61.56
N ALA A 582 -9.22 -23.02 -60.67
CA ALA A 582 -8.26 -23.55 -59.71
C ALA A 582 -7.65 -24.89 -60.19
N LEU A 583 -6.40 -25.21 -59.81
CA LEU A 583 -5.90 -26.54 -59.38
C LEU A 583 -4.35 -26.63 -59.28
N ARG A 584 -3.86 -27.33 -58.22
CA ARG A 584 -2.52 -27.95 -58.02
C ARG A 584 -1.31 -26.97 -57.93
N ALA A 585 -0.29 -27.11 -57.09
CA ALA A 585 0.32 -28.18 -56.25
C ALA A 585 1.53 -28.92 -56.87
N GLY A 586 2.71 -28.71 -56.25
CA GLY A 586 4.01 -29.37 -56.53
C GLY A 586 5.04 -28.44 -57.21
N GLY A 587 6.26 -28.23 -56.67
CA GLY A 587 6.79 -28.61 -55.34
C GLY A 587 8.32 -28.40 -55.21
N HIS A 588 8.81 -28.29 -53.96
CA HIS A 588 10.23 -28.29 -53.51
C HIS A 588 11.14 -27.15 -54.06
N GLU A 589 12.25 -26.77 -53.40
CA GLU A 589 13.03 -27.37 -52.30
C GLU A 589 13.73 -26.28 -51.45
N GLY A 590 14.14 -26.56 -50.20
CA GLY A 590 15.00 -25.66 -49.40
C GLY A 590 14.53 -25.38 -47.96
N ASP A 591 15.20 -26.06 -47.02
CA ASP A 591 15.02 -26.10 -45.55
C ASP A 591 14.99 -24.73 -44.82
N ASP A 592 14.50 -24.59 -43.58
CA ASP A 592 14.43 -25.59 -42.50
C ASP A 592 13.12 -25.54 -41.68
N ALA A 593 12.62 -26.71 -41.26
CA ALA A 593 11.23 -26.88 -40.85
C ALA A 593 11.02 -26.92 -39.32
N PHE A 594 10.38 -25.88 -38.79
CA PHE A 594 9.80 -25.81 -37.44
C PHE A 594 8.97 -27.07 -37.13
N ARG A 595 9.43 -27.94 -36.23
CA ARG A 595 8.73 -29.18 -35.83
C ARG A 595 7.56 -28.88 -34.87
N PRO A 596 6.29 -29.10 -35.26
CA PRO A 596 5.15 -28.89 -34.36
C PRO A 596 4.96 -30.11 -33.44
N GLY A 597 5.79 -30.22 -32.39
CA GLY A 597 5.97 -31.47 -31.63
C GLY A 597 5.66 -31.46 -30.13
N VAL A 598 5.57 -30.30 -29.47
CA VAL A 598 5.20 -30.19 -28.05
C VAL A 598 4.21 -29.05 -27.85
N LYS A 599 2.96 -29.37 -27.51
CA LYS A 599 1.99 -28.43 -26.97
C LYS A 599 1.91 -28.62 -25.46
N ASP A 600 2.87 -28.04 -24.73
CA ASP A 600 2.72 -27.89 -23.29
C ASP A 600 1.63 -26.84 -23.00
N PRO A 601 0.53 -27.19 -22.32
CA PRO A 601 -0.53 -26.23 -21.97
C PRO A 601 -0.11 -25.29 -20.82
N VAL A 602 1.09 -25.47 -20.27
CA VAL A 602 1.51 -24.92 -18.96
C VAL A 602 1.87 -23.42 -19.01
N TYR A 603 2.08 -22.84 -20.20
CA TYR A 603 2.27 -21.40 -20.38
C TYR A 603 0.95 -20.60 -20.47
N ALA A 604 -0.22 -21.25 -20.40
CA ALA A 604 -1.49 -20.69 -20.87
C ALA A 604 -2.34 -19.91 -19.83
N VAL A 605 -1.79 -19.49 -18.69
CA VAL A 605 -2.46 -18.55 -17.78
C VAL A 605 -1.47 -17.50 -17.25
N PRO A 606 -1.68 -16.21 -17.56
CA PRO A 606 -1.23 -15.14 -16.68
C PRO A 606 -1.87 -15.33 -15.30
N TRP A 607 -1.19 -14.93 -14.23
CA TRP A 607 -1.82 -14.73 -12.94
C TRP A 607 -1.46 -13.36 -12.41
N VAL A 608 -2.47 -12.49 -12.39
CA VAL A 608 -2.48 -11.23 -11.65
C VAL A 608 -3.69 -11.28 -10.73
N ARG A 609 -3.54 -10.83 -9.49
CA ARG A 609 -4.62 -10.59 -8.52
C ARG A 609 -4.67 -9.11 -8.20
N VAL A 610 -5.87 -8.60 -7.96
CA VAL A 610 -6.09 -7.24 -7.48
C VAL A 610 -7.01 -7.30 -6.26
N ASP A 611 -6.52 -6.76 -5.16
CA ASP A 611 -7.30 -6.53 -3.94
C ASP A 611 -7.40 -5.01 -3.76
N SER A 612 -8.60 -4.45 -3.86
CA SER A 612 -8.84 -3.00 -3.88
C SER A 612 -10.03 -2.61 -3.02
N GLY A 613 -10.02 -1.38 -2.50
CA GLY A 613 -11.10 -0.77 -1.73
C GLY A 613 -11.90 0.28 -2.52
N TYR A 614 -11.62 0.41 -3.82
CA TYR A 614 -12.20 1.41 -4.71
C TYR A 614 -12.55 0.78 -6.07
N ALA A 615 -13.57 1.33 -6.72
CA ALA A 615 -13.95 1.04 -8.10
C ALA A 615 -13.95 2.32 -8.95
N GLY A 616 -14.10 2.17 -10.26
CA GLY A 616 -14.29 3.30 -11.18
C GLY A 616 -15.53 4.12 -10.78
N GLY A 617 -15.33 5.40 -10.48
CA GLY A 617 -16.35 6.34 -9.99
C GLY A 617 -16.29 6.62 -8.48
N ASP A 618 -15.47 5.92 -7.71
CA ASP A 618 -15.31 6.21 -6.27
C ASP A 618 -14.43 7.44 -6.01
N SER A 619 -14.69 8.15 -4.91
CA SER A 619 -13.92 9.32 -4.49
C SER A 619 -12.90 8.98 -3.42
N ILE A 620 -11.65 9.39 -3.63
CA ILE A 620 -10.54 9.28 -2.69
C ILE A 620 -10.56 10.53 -1.79
N GLY A 621 -10.76 10.35 -0.49
CA GLY A 621 -10.91 11.42 0.50
C GLY A 621 -9.83 11.44 1.57
N VAL A 622 -9.76 12.53 2.34
CA VAL A 622 -8.60 12.88 3.21
C VAL A 622 -8.45 12.09 4.51
N HIS A 623 -9.48 11.39 4.97
CA HIS A 623 -9.52 10.85 6.33
C HIS A 623 -8.72 9.54 6.53
N TYR A 624 -8.24 8.93 5.44
CA TYR A 624 -7.67 7.58 5.42
C TYR A 624 -6.47 7.47 4.48
N ASP A 625 -5.80 6.30 4.51
CA ASP A 625 -4.64 5.97 3.70
C ASP A 625 -4.92 6.05 2.17
N PRO A 626 -3.97 6.54 1.34
CA PRO A 626 -4.15 6.69 -0.11
C PRO A 626 -4.07 5.39 -0.93
N MET A 627 -3.94 4.20 -0.32
CA MET A 627 -3.86 2.94 -1.06
C MET A 627 -5.15 2.64 -1.83
N ILE A 628 -5.07 2.66 -3.16
CA ILE A 628 -6.16 2.32 -4.06
C ILE A 628 -6.31 0.80 -4.14
N ALA A 629 -5.20 0.11 -4.37
CA ALA A 629 -5.18 -1.33 -4.62
C ALA A 629 -3.81 -1.95 -4.34
N LYS A 630 -3.82 -3.26 -4.09
CA LYS A 630 -2.65 -4.13 -4.10
C LYS A 630 -2.71 -4.96 -5.38
N VAL A 631 -1.68 -4.85 -6.21
CA VAL A 631 -1.58 -5.58 -7.48
C VAL A 631 -0.50 -6.64 -7.34
N ILE A 632 -0.87 -7.91 -7.47
CA ILE A 632 0.02 -9.04 -7.20
C ILE A 632 0.18 -9.88 -8.46
N ALA A 633 1.40 -10.23 -8.82
CA ALA A 633 1.68 -11.21 -9.87
C ALA A 633 2.45 -12.40 -9.31
N TRP A 634 2.04 -13.61 -9.69
CA TRP A 634 2.73 -14.86 -9.40
C TRP A 634 3.23 -15.47 -10.71
N ALA A 635 4.37 -16.15 -10.66
CA ALA A 635 4.85 -17.00 -11.74
C ALA A 635 5.79 -18.11 -11.24
N PRO A 636 6.12 -19.13 -12.06
CA PRO A 636 7.11 -20.14 -11.72
C PRO A 636 8.53 -19.63 -11.40
N THR A 637 8.90 -18.41 -11.80
CA THR A 637 10.19 -17.78 -11.43
C THR A 637 10.02 -16.28 -11.13
N ARG A 638 10.93 -15.72 -10.31
CA ARG A 638 11.00 -14.29 -9.98
C ARG A 638 10.93 -13.40 -11.21
N ASP A 639 11.82 -13.60 -12.18
CA ASP A 639 11.86 -12.80 -13.41
C ASP A 639 10.56 -12.82 -14.21
N GLN A 640 9.79 -13.91 -14.13
CA GLN A 640 8.48 -14.00 -14.78
C GLN A 640 7.42 -13.24 -13.98
N ALA A 641 7.45 -13.29 -12.64
CA ALA A 641 6.55 -12.54 -11.77
C ALA A 641 6.78 -11.03 -11.87
N VAL A 642 8.04 -10.58 -11.78
CA VAL A 642 8.45 -9.18 -11.91
C VAL A 642 8.03 -8.61 -13.27
N ARG A 643 8.38 -9.27 -14.38
CA ARG A 643 7.97 -8.82 -15.73
C ARG A 643 6.45 -8.84 -15.92
N ARG A 644 5.73 -9.77 -15.29
CA ARG A 644 4.26 -9.85 -15.33
C ARG A 644 3.62 -8.68 -14.58
N LEU A 645 4.12 -8.33 -13.40
CA LEU A 645 3.63 -7.19 -12.62
C LEU A 645 3.92 -5.87 -13.33
N ALA A 646 5.15 -5.66 -13.81
CA ALA A 646 5.52 -4.47 -14.57
C ALA A 646 4.69 -4.31 -15.85
N HIS A 647 4.42 -5.41 -16.57
CA HIS A 647 3.55 -5.40 -17.76
C HIS A 647 2.09 -5.07 -17.41
N ALA A 648 1.57 -5.61 -16.30
CA ALA A 648 0.21 -5.32 -15.83
C ALA A 648 0.08 -3.85 -15.44
N LEU A 649 0.97 -3.32 -14.60
CA LEU A 649 0.96 -1.93 -14.11
C LEU A 649 1.24 -0.90 -15.23
N ARG A 650 2.06 -1.22 -16.23
CA ARG A 650 2.28 -0.36 -17.40
C ARG A 650 0.99 -0.15 -18.19
N ARG A 651 0.16 -1.19 -18.27
CA ARG A 651 -1.08 -1.25 -19.06
C ARG A 651 -2.34 -1.05 -18.21
N ALA A 652 -2.20 -0.89 -16.91
CA ALA A 652 -3.30 -0.61 -16.00
C ALA A 652 -3.85 0.79 -16.28
N ARG A 653 -5.17 0.86 -16.48
CA ARG A 653 -5.91 2.09 -16.75
C ARG A 653 -6.35 2.65 -15.40
N VAL A 654 -5.63 3.66 -14.95
CA VAL A 654 -5.86 4.32 -13.66
C VAL A 654 -6.07 5.80 -13.97
N HIS A 655 -7.33 6.23 -14.03
CA HIS A 655 -7.74 7.58 -14.41
C HIS A 655 -8.39 8.27 -13.22
N GLY A 656 -8.11 9.56 -13.03
CA GLY A 656 -8.43 10.30 -11.81
C GLY A 656 -7.18 10.99 -11.25
N PRO A 657 -7.00 11.04 -9.91
CA PRO A 657 -5.85 11.69 -9.28
C PRO A 657 -4.51 11.05 -9.64
N VAL A 658 -3.40 11.76 -9.40
CA VAL A 658 -2.04 11.24 -9.66
C VAL A 658 -1.76 10.00 -8.79
N THR A 659 -1.01 9.04 -9.33
CA THR A 659 -0.67 7.79 -8.64
C THR A 659 0.79 7.39 -8.82
N ASN A 660 1.30 6.61 -7.87
CA ASN A 660 2.65 6.05 -7.94
C ASN A 660 2.84 5.00 -9.06
N ARG A 661 1.82 4.69 -9.88
CA ARG A 661 1.82 3.65 -10.92
C ARG A 661 3.05 3.69 -11.83
N ALA A 662 3.47 4.87 -12.26
CA ALA A 662 4.63 5.04 -13.14
C ALA A 662 5.96 4.70 -12.43
N LEU A 663 6.09 5.13 -11.17
CA LEU A 663 7.22 4.79 -10.30
C LEU A 663 7.29 3.28 -10.07
N LEU A 664 6.16 2.63 -9.74
CA LEU A 664 6.11 1.17 -9.52
C LEU A 664 6.64 0.37 -10.73
N VAL A 665 6.23 0.73 -11.95
CA VAL A 665 6.73 0.09 -13.17
C VAL A 665 8.25 0.25 -13.30
N ARG A 666 8.78 1.45 -13.07
CA ARG A 666 10.23 1.73 -13.15
C ARG A 666 11.02 1.05 -12.04
N SER A 667 10.49 0.97 -10.81
CA SER A 667 11.10 0.22 -9.71
C SER A 667 11.25 -1.26 -10.05
N LEU A 668 10.19 -1.88 -10.59
CA LEU A 668 10.19 -3.29 -11.00
C LEU A 668 11.16 -3.60 -12.16
N GLU A 669 11.47 -2.59 -12.98
CA GLU A 669 12.43 -2.71 -14.09
C GLU A 669 13.84 -2.19 -13.75
N HIS A 670 14.06 -1.66 -12.55
CA HIS A 670 15.35 -1.12 -12.14
C HIS A 670 16.43 -2.23 -12.10
N PRO A 671 17.68 -1.97 -12.55
CA PRO A 671 18.74 -2.98 -12.52
C PRO A 671 19.00 -3.58 -11.14
N ASP A 672 18.93 -2.79 -10.07
CA ASP A 672 19.12 -3.28 -8.70
C ASP A 672 17.95 -4.16 -8.23
N PHE A 673 16.71 -3.79 -8.56
CA PHE A 673 15.55 -4.62 -8.23
C PHE A 673 15.55 -5.93 -9.01
N THR A 674 15.73 -5.88 -10.32
CA THR A 674 15.77 -7.07 -11.19
C THR A 674 16.90 -8.03 -10.83
N SER A 675 18.05 -7.53 -10.34
CA SER A 675 19.18 -8.35 -9.84
C SER A 675 19.16 -8.64 -8.33
N ALA A 676 18.08 -8.31 -7.62
CA ALA A 676 17.89 -8.53 -6.18
C ALA A 676 18.94 -7.85 -5.26
N ARG A 677 19.55 -6.75 -5.72
CA ARG A 677 20.32 -5.82 -4.86
C ARG A 677 19.34 -4.88 -4.14
N LEU A 678 18.59 -5.45 -3.21
CA LEU A 678 17.57 -4.75 -2.43
C LEU A 678 18.14 -4.29 -1.10
N ASP A 679 17.70 -3.12 -0.63
CA ASP A 679 17.84 -2.64 0.73
C ASP A 679 16.87 -1.48 1.00
N THR A 680 16.71 -1.10 2.26
CA THR A 680 15.74 -0.08 2.71
C THR A 680 16.04 1.36 2.27
N GLY A 681 17.22 1.63 1.69
CA GLY A 681 17.61 2.92 1.10
C GLY A 681 17.34 3.04 -0.41
N PHE A 682 16.73 2.02 -1.05
CA PHE A 682 16.49 2.00 -2.51
C PHE A 682 15.87 3.30 -3.05
N TYR A 683 14.75 3.74 -2.48
CA TYR A 683 14.08 4.95 -2.99
C TYR A 683 14.88 6.23 -2.71
N GLU A 684 15.62 6.32 -1.61
CA GLU A 684 16.47 7.48 -1.30
C GLU A 684 17.57 7.71 -2.35
N ARG A 685 18.11 6.62 -2.93
CA ARG A 685 19.16 6.68 -3.97
C ARG A 685 18.63 6.86 -5.40
N HIS A 686 17.37 6.52 -5.66
CA HIS A 686 16.87 6.33 -7.02
C HIS A 686 15.61 7.16 -7.37
N LEU A 687 14.99 7.86 -6.42
CA LEU A 687 13.71 8.56 -6.63
C LEU A 687 13.72 9.45 -7.87
N ASP A 688 14.69 10.35 -8.01
CA ASP A 688 14.78 11.32 -9.11
C ASP A 688 14.74 10.66 -10.50
N ALA A 689 15.47 9.55 -10.68
CA ALA A 689 15.48 8.78 -11.93
C ALA A 689 14.16 8.00 -12.13
N LEU A 690 13.57 7.50 -11.03
CA LEU A 690 12.28 6.82 -11.05
C LEU A 690 11.09 7.78 -11.27
N THR A 691 11.26 9.10 -11.01
CA THR A 691 10.20 10.13 -11.17
C THR A 691 10.40 11.08 -12.35
N ALA A 692 11.56 11.06 -13.02
CA ALA A 692 11.82 11.87 -14.23
C ALA A 692 10.68 11.74 -15.28
N PRO A 693 10.37 12.78 -16.08
CA PRO A 693 9.26 12.76 -17.04
C PRO A 693 9.19 11.52 -17.95
N ALA A 694 7.99 11.18 -18.42
CA ALA A 694 7.76 9.94 -19.17
C ALA A 694 7.99 10.13 -20.68
N ASP A 695 8.91 9.33 -21.24
CA ASP A 695 9.09 9.23 -22.70
C ASP A 695 7.76 8.98 -23.41
N GLY A 696 7.56 9.69 -24.53
CA GLY A 696 6.37 9.56 -25.35
C GLY A 696 5.15 10.37 -24.90
N GLU A 697 5.26 11.20 -23.86
CA GLU A 697 4.20 12.15 -23.48
C GLU A 697 3.77 13.05 -24.66
N ARG A 698 4.73 13.49 -25.48
CA ARG A 698 4.44 14.24 -26.72
C ARG A 698 3.65 13.41 -27.76
N HIS A 699 3.84 12.09 -27.81
CA HIS A 699 2.99 11.19 -28.62
C HIS A 699 1.58 11.04 -28.05
N ALA A 700 1.43 11.05 -26.72
CA ALA A 700 0.12 11.08 -26.07
C ALA A 700 -0.61 12.41 -26.33
N ALA A 701 0.11 13.54 -26.32
CA ALA A 701 -0.43 14.85 -26.70
C ALA A 701 -0.87 14.89 -28.17
N ILE A 702 -0.12 14.27 -29.08
CA ILE A 702 -0.54 14.08 -30.48
C ILE A 702 -1.82 13.26 -30.56
N ALA A 703 -1.92 12.14 -29.84
CA ALA A 703 -3.13 11.33 -29.80
C ALA A 703 -4.33 12.11 -29.26
N ALA A 704 -4.19 12.88 -28.18
CA ALA A 704 -5.23 13.74 -27.63
C ALA A 704 -5.67 14.83 -28.63
N ALA A 705 -4.72 15.51 -29.28
CA ALA A 705 -4.99 16.57 -30.25
C ALA A 705 -5.83 16.07 -31.44
N LEU A 706 -5.46 14.89 -31.98
CA LEU A 706 -6.11 14.25 -33.11
C LEU A 706 -7.44 13.59 -32.74
N ALA A 707 -7.57 12.99 -31.54
CA ALA A 707 -8.84 12.44 -31.07
C ALA A 707 -9.91 13.52 -30.94
N ASP A 708 -9.61 14.66 -30.32
CA ASP A 708 -10.53 15.80 -30.26
C ASP A 708 -10.72 16.48 -31.64
N ALA A 709 -9.85 16.23 -32.62
CA ALA A 709 -10.07 16.69 -34.01
C ALA A 709 -11.05 15.77 -34.77
N ALA A 710 -11.05 14.48 -34.42
CA ALA A 710 -11.97 13.49 -34.96
C ALA A 710 -13.35 13.50 -34.27
N SER A 711 -13.42 13.87 -32.97
CA SER A 711 -14.70 14.06 -32.24
C SER A 711 -15.45 15.30 -32.70
N ARG A 712 -14.71 16.36 -33.08
CA ARG A 712 -15.23 17.64 -33.55
C ARG A 712 -14.81 17.88 -35.02
N PRO A 713 -15.42 17.19 -36.00
CA PRO A 713 -15.18 17.42 -37.44
C PRO A 713 -15.73 18.80 -37.85
N GLY A 714 -14.99 19.85 -37.49
CA GLY A 714 -15.38 21.24 -37.63
C GLY A 714 -15.59 21.63 -39.11
N ALA A 715 -16.70 22.34 -39.36
CA ALA A 715 -17.21 22.66 -40.68
C ALA A 715 -16.12 23.05 -41.70
N TRP A 716 -16.22 22.45 -42.90
CA TRP A 716 -15.32 22.60 -44.04
C TRP A 716 -14.80 24.03 -44.22
N ARG A 717 -13.58 24.29 -43.72
CA ARG A 717 -12.89 25.57 -43.96
C ARG A 717 -12.35 25.58 -45.37
N ASN A 718 -13.11 26.20 -46.28
CA ASN A 718 -12.80 26.31 -47.71
C ASN A 718 -11.50 27.08 -48.04
N LEU A 719 -10.77 27.57 -47.02
CA LEU A 719 -9.48 28.24 -47.15
C LEU A 719 -8.44 27.58 -46.21
N PRO A 720 -7.62 26.62 -46.70
CA PRO A 720 -6.64 25.90 -45.89
C PRO A 720 -5.32 26.69 -45.74
N SER A 721 -5.37 27.88 -45.13
CA SER A 721 -4.22 28.79 -45.04
C SER A 721 -3.30 28.56 -43.83
N GLN A 722 -3.77 27.92 -42.76
CA GLN A 722 -3.02 27.72 -41.52
C GLN A 722 -3.28 26.32 -40.92
N PRO A 723 -2.29 25.71 -40.24
CA PRO A 723 -2.52 24.53 -39.40
C PRO A 723 -3.54 24.79 -38.29
N GLN A 724 -4.16 23.72 -37.80
CA GLN A 724 -4.86 23.74 -36.52
C GLN A 724 -3.85 23.45 -35.40
N ALA A 725 -4.06 24.01 -34.22
CA ALA A 725 -3.20 23.86 -33.05
C ALA A 725 -4.04 23.54 -31.81
N LYS A 726 -3.49 22.72 -30.90
CA LYS A 726 -4.03 22.44 -29.55
C LYS A 726 -2.86 22.34 -28.57
N ALA A 727 -3.07 22.79 -27.33
CA ALA A 727 -2.06 22.78 -26.29
C ALA A 727 -2.50 21.90 -25.11
N PHE A 728 -1.59 21.03 -24.65
CA PHE A 728 -1.77 20.15 -23.50
C PHE A 728 -0.50 20.24 -22.64
N GLY A 729 -0.61 20.80 -21.43
CA GLY A 729 0.57 21.20 -20.64
C GLY A 729 1.53 22.07 -21.45
N GLU A 730 2.79 21.65 -21.60
CA GLU A 730 3.79 22.36 -22.40
C GLU A 730 3.71 22.05 -23.91
N HIS A 731 3.00 21.00 -24.31
CA HIS A 731 2.98 20.51 -25.70
C HIS A 731 1.94 21.24 -26.55
N GLU A 732 2.39 22.13 -27.45
CA GLU A 732 1.57 22.56 -28.59
C GLU A 732 1.72 21.58 -29.76
N ILE A 733 0.60 21.01 -30.21
CA ILE A 733 0.53 20.08 -31.35
C ILE A 733 -0.14 20.76 -32.53
N ARG A 734 0.57 20.86 -33.66
CA ARG A 734 0.09 21.47 -34.90
C ARG A 734 -0.13 20.42 -36.01
N TYR A 735 -1.31 20.46 -36.61
CA TYR A 735 -1.76 19.46 -37.60
C TYR A 735 -2.64 20.07 -38.71
N ARG A 736 -2.79 19.34 -39.82
CA ARG A 736 -3.68 19.66 -40.94
C ARG A 736 -4.61 18.48 -41.25
N PRO A 737 -5.94 18.66 -41.29
CA PRO A 737 -6.85 17.66 -41.84
C PRO A 737 -6.58 17.44 -43.34
N THR A 738 -6.56 16.19 -43.79
CA THR A 738 -6.35 15.83 -45.20
C THR A 738 -7.68 15.56 -45.91
N ARG A 739 -7.71 15.68 -47.24
CA ARG A 739 -8.92 15.44 -48.04
C ARG A 739 -9.49 14.02 -47.94
N GLY A 740 -8.69 13.06 -47.46
CA GLY A 740 -9.11 11.68 -47.21
C GLY A 740 -9.69 11.44 -45.81
N GLY A 741 -9.89 12.48 -44.99
CA GLY A 741 -10.37 12.35 -43.61
C GLY A 741 -9.30 11.94 -42.59
N GLY A 742 -8.02 11.93 -42.99
CA GLY A 742 -6.88 11.73 -42.10
C GLY A 742 -6.29 13.06 -41.61
N PHE A 743 -5.11 12.98 -40.97
CA PHE A 743 -4.38 14.15 -40.48
C PHE A 743 -2.89 14.06 -40.82
N GLU A 744 -2.30 15.20 -41.15
CA GLU A 744 -0.86 15.41 -41.32
C GLU A 744 -0.35 16.24 -40.12
N LEU A 745 0.80 15.87 -39.55
CA LEU A 745 1.44 16.63 -38.47
C LEU A 745 2.46 17.62 -39.05
N VAL A 746 2.61 18.79 -38.42
CA VAL A 746 3.49 19.86 -38.94
C VAL A 746 4.89 19.79 -38.35
N ASP A 747 5.00 19.40 -37.08
CA ASP A 747 6.23 19.49 -36.29
C ASP A 747 6.81 18.09 -35.95
N ASP A 748 6.27 17.05 -36.58
CA ASP A 748 6.48 15.65 -36.21
C ASP A 748 6.80 14.76 -37.44
N PRO A 749 7.88 15.05 -38.20
CA PRO A 749 8.20 14.31 -39.42
C PRO A 749 8.53 12.82 -39.17
N GLY A 750 8.85 12.44 -37.93
CA GLY A 750 9.07 11.05 -37.51
C GLY A 750 7.81 10.28 -37.08
N VAL A 751 6.63 10.92 -37.06
CA VAL A 751 5.38 10.32 -36.57
C VAL A 751 4.35 10.31 -37.69
N ARG A 752 3.99 9.11 -38.17
CA ARG A 752 2.98 8.96 -39.24
C ARG A 752 1.64 8.56 -38.66
N VAL A 753 0.61 9.39 -38.88
CA VAL A 753 -0.78 9.04 -38.52
C VAL A 753 -1.24 7.89 -39.41
N VAL A 754 -1.71 6.79 -38.78
CA VAL A 754 -2.27 5.62 -39.46
C VAL A 754 -3.79 5.72 -39.50
N ASP A 755 -4.41 6.04 -38.36
CA ASP A 755 -5.78 6.55 -38.26
C ASP A 755 -5.95 7.39 -36.99
N ALA A 756 -7.04 8.16 -36.94
CA ALA A 756 -7.48 8.90 -35.77
C ALA A 756 -9.01 8.91 -35.69
N GLY A 757 -9.55 8.48 -34.55
CA GLY A 757 -10.95 8.55 -34.18
C GLY A 757 -11.12 9.12 -32.77
N PRO A 758 -12.35 9.45 -32.35
CA PRO A 758 -12.63 10.21 -31.11
C PRO A 758 -12.11 9.55 -29.82
N TYR A 759 -11.95 8.22 -29.80
CA TYR A 759 -11.52 7.45 -28.62
C TYR A 759 -10.23 6.66 -28.84
N ARG A 760 -9.65 6.72 -30.06
CA ARG A 760 -8.49 5.91 -30.44
C ARG A 760 -7.74 6.52 -31.62
N VAL A 761 -6.43 6.61 -31.49
CA VAL A 761 -5.50 7.04 -32.55
C VAL A 761 -4.44 5.96 -32.75
N ARG A 762 -4.03 5.70 -33.98
CA ARG A 762 -2.87 4.85 -34.29
C ARG A 762 -1.78 5.69 -34.95
N LEU A 763 -0.62 5.74 -34.32
CA LEU A 763 0.57 6.42 -34.82
C LEU A 763 1.64 5.37 -35.13
N GLU A 764 2.27 5.46 -36.29
CA GLU A 764 3.53 4.78 -36.55
C GLU A 764 4.68 5.66 -36.04
N ILE A 765 5.47 5.10 -35.14
CA ILE A 765 6.59 5.75 -34.46
C ILE A 765 7.74 4.74 -34.49
N ASP A 766 8.89 5.11 -35.07
CA ASP A 766 10.05 4.24 -35.27
C ASP A 766 9.75 2.97 -36.09
N GLY A 767 8.85 3.06 -37.08
CA GLY A 767 8.37 1.92 -37.87
C GLY A 767 7.34 1.02 -37.15
N VAL A 768 6.99 1.33 -35.90
CA VAL A 768 6.05 0.53 -35.09
C VAL A 768 4.71 1.26 -34.94
N VAL A 769 3.62 0.61 -35.38
CA VAL A 769 2.26 1.14 -35.22
C VAL A 769 1.77 0.94 -33.78
N ARG A 770 1.66 2.02 -33.01
CA ARG A 770 1.25 2.05 -31.61
C ARG A 770 -0.19 2.60 -31.48
N PRO A 771 -1.12 1.87 -30.85
CA PRO A 771 -2.46 2.38 -30.55
C PRO A 771 -2.44 3.19 -29.24
N PHE A 772 -3.09 4.34 -29.28
CA PHE A 772 -3.38 5.20 -28.13
C PHE A 772 -4.90 5.24 -27.96
N HIS A 773 -5.41 4.93 -26.77
CA HIS A 773 -6.83 5.08 -26.43
C HIS A 773 -6.98 6.38 -25.66
N VAL A 774 -7.95 7.21 -26.03
CA VAL A 774 -8.12 8.56 -25.50
C VAL A 774 -9.46 8.65 -24.79
N THR A 775 -9.43 9.15 -23.55
CA THR A 775 -10.60 9.27 -22.66
C THR A 775 -10.63 10.68 -22.09
N ASP A 776 -11.80 11.32 -22.14
CA ASP A 776 -12.08 12.63 -21.56
C ASP A 776 -13.20 12.43 -20.53
N HIS A 777 -12.93 12.74 -19.26
CA HIS A 777 -13.88 12.62 -18.15
C HIS A 777 -14.50 13.98 -17.77
N GLY A 778 -14.09 15.08 -18.40
CA GLY A 778 -14.47 16.44 -18.02
C GLY A 778 -13.74 17.00 -16.80
N ASP A 779 -12.71 16.32 -16.30
CA ASP A 779 -11.87 16.67 -15.14
C ASP A 779 -10.72 17.65 -15.48
N GLY A 780 -10.81 18.33 -16.62
CA GLY A 780 -9.75 19.18 -17.16
C GLY A 780 -8.56 18.42 -17.77
N HIS A 781 -8.56 17.08 -17.72
CA HIS A 781 -7.46 16.25 -18.18
C HIS A 781 -7.93 15.28 -19.28
N ILE A 782 -7.06 15.05 -20.27
CA ILE A 782 -7.24 13.95 -21.22
C ILE A 782 -6.38 12.78 -20.75
N HIS A 783 -6.99 11.62 -20.59
CA HIS A 783 -6.32 10.38 -20.16
C HIS A 783 -6.04 9.52 -21.38
N ILE A 784 -4.77 9.17 -21.61
CA ILE A 784 -4.30 8.45 -22.80
C ILE A 784 -3.60 7.15 -22.40
N ASP A 785 -4.15 6.00 -22.79
CA ASP A 785 -3.56 4.68 -22.54
C ASP A 785 -2.88 4.11 -23.80
N SER A 786 -1.61 3.70 -23.68
CA SER A 786 -0.82 3.06 -24.73
C SER A 786 -0.12 1.78 -24.24
N PRO A 787 0.36 0.88 -25.12
CA PRO A 787 1.18 -0.27 -24.70
C PRO A 787 2.49 0.10 -23.99
N THR A 788 2.99 1.33 -24.19
CA THR A 788 4.19 1.88 -23.58
C THR A 788 3.95 2.53 -22.22
N GLY A 789 2.71 2.95 -21.92
CA GLY A 789 2.34 3.62 -20.67
C GLY A 789 1.03 4.40 -20.79
N ALA A 790 0.55 4.94 -19.68
CA ALA A 790 -0.59 5.84 -19.63
C ALA A 790 -0.18 7.23 -19.12
N HIS A 791 -0.77 8.28 -19.69
CA HIS A 791 -0.53 9.70 -19.38
C HIS A 791 -1.85 10.41 -19.10
N ALA A 792 -1.85 11.38 -18.19
CA ALA A 792 -2.95 12.33 -18.00
C ALA A 792 -2.43 13.72 -18.37
N LEU A 793 -3.10 14.42 -19.29
CA LEU A 793 -2.62 15.67 -19.86
C LEU A 793 -3.62 16.81 -19.61
N ALA A 794 -3.20 17.82 -18.85
CA ALA A 794 -4.00 19.00 -18.58
C ALA A 794 -4.33 19.76 -19.88
N VAL A 795 -5.62 19.92 -20.18
CA VAL A 795 -6.11 20.70 -21.32
C VAL A 795 -5.83 22.18 -21.06
N ARG A 796 -5.10 22.86 -21.94
CA ARG A 796 -4.96 24.32 -21.83
C ARG A 796 -6.10 25.02 -22.56
N PRO A 797 -6.92 25.83 -21.86
CA PRO A 797 -7.94 26.64 -22.51
C PRO A 797 -7.32 27.57 -23.55
N ARG A 798 -7.96 27.70 -24.72
CA ARG A 798 -7.57 28.67 -25.76
C ARG A 798 -7.72 30.12 -25.29
N PHE A 799 -8.59 30.33 -24.30
CA PHE A 799 -8.82 31.59 -23.60
C PHE A 799 -8.91 31.26 -22.11
N THR A 800 -8.05 31.85 -21.29
CA THR A 800 -8.11 31.78 -19.82
C THR A 800 -8.98 32.91 -19.31
N ASP A 801 -9.82 32.69 -18.29
CA ASP A 801 -10.53 33.79 -17.67
C ASP A 801 -9.54 34.65 -16.85
N PRO A 802 -9.62 35.99 -16.91
CA PRO A 802 -8.83 36.85 -16.03
C PRO A 802 -9.00 36.58 -14.53
N GLN A 803 -10.12 35.98 -14.10
CA GLN A 803 -10.42 35.65 -12.71
C GLN A 803 -9.66 34.42 -12.17
N ASP A 804 -9.17 33.52 -13.05
CA ASP A 804 -8.48 32.28 -12.66
C ASP A 804 -7.00 32.51 -12.22
N ARG A 805 -6.58 33.77 -12.03
CA ARG A 805 -5.19 34.13 -11.71
C ARG A 805 -5.00 34.33 -10.22
N ALA A 806 -4.37 33.36 -9.55
CA ALA A 806 -3.77 33.57 -8.23
C ALA A 806 -2.66 34.64 -8.29
N GLU A 807 -2.45 35.35 -7.18
CA GLU A 807 -1.39 36.37 -7.10
C GLU A 807 0.01 35.71 -7.07
N PRO A 808 1.03 36.27 -7.74
CA PRO A 808 2.40 35.77 -7.66
C PRO A 808 2.87 35.63 -6.21
N GLY A 809 3.53 34.51 -5.88
CA GLY A 809 3.95 34.20 -4.51
C GLY A 809 2.88 33.53 -3.64
N SER A 810 1.66 33.29 -4.13
CA SER A 810 0.61 32.54 -3.41
C SER A 810 1.01 31.09 -3.15
N LEU A 811 1.09 30.70 -1.87
CA LEU A 811 1.15 29.30 -1.45
C LEU A 811 -0.27 28.79 -1.20
N LEU A 812 -0.80 28.02 -2.15
CA LEU A 812 -2.08 27.34 -2.02
C LEU A 812 -1.91 25.97 -1.35
N ALA A 813 -2.94 25.47 -0.67
CA ALA A 813 -2.98 24.11 -0.17
C ALA A 813 -2.99 23.11 -1.35
N PRO A 814 -1.99 22.22 -1.49
CA PRO A 814 -1.90 21.29 -2.61
C PRO A 814 -2.87 20.11 -2.48
N MET A 815 -3.43 19.92 -1.29
CA MET A 815 -4.33 18.85 -0.89
C MET A 815 -5.27 19.38 0.21
N PRO A 816 -6.48 18.80 0.40
CA PRO A 816 -7.30 19.13 1.55
C PRO A 816 -6.71 18.46 2.80
N GLY A 817 -6.84 19.09 3.98
CA GLY A 817 -6.23 18.59 5.21
C GLY A 817 -6.36 19.54 6.39
N THR A 818 -5.81 19.15 7.54
CA THR A 818 -5.82 19.97 8.78
C THR A 818 -4.44 20.60 8.98
N VAL A 819 -4.36 21.91 9.20
CA VAL A 819 -3.11 22.57 9.61
C VAL A 819 -2.72 22.06 11.00
N VAL A 820 -1.63 21.30 11.11
CA VAL A 820 -1.10 20.82 12.42
C VAL A 820 -0.36 21.94 13.11
N ARG A 821 0.57 22.57 12.39
CA ARG A 821 1.47 23.61 12.92
C ARG A 821 1.99 24.54 11.81
N ILE A 822 2.59 25.62 12.26
CA ILE A 822 3.25 26.65 11.47
C ILE A 822 4.70 26.73 11.98
N GLY A 823 5.63 27.21 11.14
CA GLY A 823 7.04 27.39 11.54
C GLY A 823 7.21 28.32 12.74
N ASP A 824 8.17 28.01 13.62
CA ASP A 824 8.43 28.80 14.82
C ASP A 824 8.88 30.22 14.48
N GLY A 825 8.23 31.22 15.10
CA GLY A 825 8.47 32.64 14.83
C GLY A 825 7.92 33.16 13.50
N LEU A 826 7.18 32.35 12.73
CA LEU A 826 6.62 32.76 11.45
C LEU A 826 5.37 33.65 11.63
N ALA A 827 5.43 34.86 11.07
CA ALA A 827 4.34 35.84 11.07
C ALA A 827 4.45 36.76 9.83
N GLU A 828 3.42 37.56 9.56
CA GLU A 828 3.46 38.55 8.48
C GLU A 828 4.61 39.55 8.69
N GLY A 829 5.39 39.81 7.64
CA GLY A 829 6.65 40.56 7.70
C GLY A 829 7.89 39.72 8.03
N ALA A 830 7.78 38.42 8.33
CA ALA A 830 8.93 37.55 8.53
C ALA A 830 9.71 37.32 7.22
N LYS A 831 11.04 37.30 7.31
CA LYS A 831 11.90 36.83 6.22
C LYS A 831 11.85 35.31 6.14
N VAL A 832 11.71 34.79 4.93
CA VAL A 832 11.75 33.35 4.63
C VAL A 832 12.78 33.05 3.55
N THR A 833 13.43 31.89 3.63
CA THR A 833 14.35 31.41 2.58
C THR A 833 13.68 30.37 1.69
N GLN A 834 14.10 30.27 0.43
CA GLN A 834 13.68 29.21 -0.48
C GLN A 834 13.87 27.82 0.17
N GLY A 835 12.86 26.96 0.06
CA GLY A 835 12.84 25.63 0.68
C GLY A 835 12.55 25.61 2.19
N GLN A 836 12.41 26.76 2.86
CA GLN A 836 12.03 26.81 4.27
C GLN A 836 10.62 26.25 4.49
N PRO A 837 10.41 25.27 5.39
CA PRO A 837 9.07 24.81 5.76
C PRO A 837 8.29 25.91 6.50
N LEU A 838 7.09 26.24 5.99
CA LEU A 838 6.24 27.31 6.54
C LEU A 838 5.03 26.74 7.29
N VAL A 839 4.35 25.74 6.71
CA VAL A 839 3.11 25.16 7.23
C VAL A 839 3.17 23.63 7.14
N TRP A 840 2.61 22.95 8.14
CA TRP A 840 2.44 21.50 8.16
C TRP A 840 0.94 21.18 8.07
N LEU A 841 0.54 20.42 7.05
CA LEU A 841 -0.80 19.85 6.94
C LEU A 841 -0.76 18.37 7.34
N GLU A 842 -1.69 17.91 8.17
CA GLU A 842 -2.01 16.48 8.28
C GLU A 842 -3.17 16.17 7.36
N ALA A 843 -2.95 15.21 6.47
CA ALA A 843 -3.95 14.62 5.61
C ALA A 843 -3.58 13.15 5.43
N MET A 844 -4.56 12.26 5.37
CA MET A 844 -4.35 10.85 5.06
C MET A 844 -3.34 10.15 6.02
N LYS A 845 -3.31 10.62 7.28
CA LYS A 845 -2.39 10.25 8.40
C LYS A 845 -0.91 10.67 8.24
N MET A 846 -0.61 11.50 7.24
CA MET A 846 0.75 11.93 6.89
C MET A 846 0.93 13.44 7.10
N GLU A 847 2.10 13.87 7.58
CA GLU A 847 2.48 15.28 7.66
C GLU A 847 3.12 15.77 6.35
N HIS A 848 2.52 16.81 5.76
CA HIS A 848 2.97 17.46 4.53
C HIS A 848 3.51 18.85 4.83
N ARG A 849 4.80 19.05 4.53
CA ARG A 849 5.52 20.32 4.68
C ARG A 849 5.30 21.19 3.44
N ILE A 850 4.60 22.29 3.61
CA ILE A 850 4.48 23.36 2.62
C ILE A 850 5.74 24.22 2.73
N LEU A 851 6.56 24.23 1.69
CA LEU A 851 7.85 24.95 1.64
C LEU A 851 7.70 26.29 0.93
N SER A 852 8.51 27.28 1.32
CA SER A 852 8.61 28.54 0.58
C SER A 852 9.18 28.30 -0.82
N PRO A 853 8.50 28.71 -1.91
CA PRO A 853 8.99 28.49 -3.28
C PRO A 853 10.24 29.34 -3.60
N ALA A 854 10.43 30.44 -2.87
CA ALA A 854 11.50 31.42 -3.06
C ALA A 854 11.94 32.03 -1.72
N SER A 855 12.99 32.86 -1.76
CA SER A 855 13.42 33.68 -0.63
C SER A 855 12.75 35.06 -0.69
N GLY A 856 12.25 35.57 0.42
CA GLY A 856 11.52 36.85 0.43
C GLY A 856 10.86 37.17 1.76
N ILE A 857 9.81 37.98 1.70
CA ILE A 857 8.98 38.37 2.85
C ILE A 857 7.65 37.61 2.80
N LEU A 858 7.26 37.00 3.91
CA LEU A 858 5.90 36.47 4.10
C LEU A 858 4.94 37.66 4.27
N THR A 859 4.17 38.01 3.24
CA THR A 859 3.28 39.17 3.23
C THR A 859 1.88 38.86 3.77
N ALA A 860 1.45 37.60 3.74
CA ALA A 860 0.19 37.14 4.31
C ALA A 860 0.32 35.72 4.89
N LEU A 861 -0.38 35.44 5.99
CA LEU A 861 -0.44 34.10 6.61
C LEU A 861 -1.88 33.75 7.05
N HIS A 862 -2.52 32.83 6.32
CA HIS A 862 -3.93 32.45 6.51
C HIS A 862 -4.12 31.02 7.05
N ALA A 863 -3.05 30.21 7.07
CA ALA A 863 -3.00 28.97 7.82
C ALA A 863 -3.18 29.24 9.33
N VAL A 864 -3.92 28.38 10.02
CA VAL A 864 -4.17 28.48 11.47
C VAL A 864 -4.18 27.06 12.04
N PRO A 865 -3.39 26.72 13.08
CA PRO A 865 -3.38 25.37 13.66
C PRO A 865 -4.78 24.89 14.08
N GLY A 866 -5.09 23.63 13.80
CA GLY A 866 -6.40 23.00 13.99
C GLY A 866 -7.44 23.32 12.90
N ARG A 867 -7.16 24.21 11.95
CA ARG A 867 -8.08 24.54 10.85
C ARG A 867 -7.99 23.51 9.71
N GLN A 868 -9.14 22.99 9.29
CA GLN A 868 -9.25 22.24 8.03
C GLN A 868 -9.26 23.21 6.82
N VAL A 869 -8.54 22.85 5.77
CA VAL A 869 -8.38 23.59 4.51
C VAL A 869 -8.71 22.68 3.32
N GLU A 870 -9.18 23.28 2.23
CA GLU A 870 -9.50 22.60 0.96
C GLU A 870 -8.39 22.79 -0.08
N VAL A 871 -8.38 21.98 -1.15
CA VAL A 871 -7.46 22.18 -2.29
C VAL A 871 -7.58 23.60 -2.83
N GLY A 872 -6.45 24.25 -3.09
CA GLY A 872 -6.43 25.62 -3.62
C GLY A 872 -6.68 26.71 -2.57
N ALA A 873 -6.97 26.37 -1.30
CA ALA A 873 -7.09 27.37 -0.24
C ALA A 873 -5.75 28.09 -0.01
N LEU A 874 -5.75 29.42 -0.04
CA LEU A 874 -4.55 30.22 0.20
C LEU A 874 -4.08 30.04 1.66
N LEU A 875 -2.85 29.56 1.83
CA LEU A 875 -2.21 29.33 3.14
C LEU A 875 -1.30 30.48 3.55
N ALA A 876 -0.57 31.03 2.59
CA ALA A 876 0.41 32.10 2.77
C ALA A 876 0.68 32.80 1.43
N VAL A 877 1.25 34.01 1.48
CA VAL A 877 1.83 34.70 0.31
C VAL A 877 3.26 35.10 0.65
N VAL A 878 4.21 34.70 -0.20
CA VAL A 878 5.63 35.11 -0.09
C VAL A 878 5.97 35.99 -1.28
N GLN A 879 6.23 37.28 -1.00
CA GLN A 879 6.75 38.20 -1.99
C GLN A 879 8.28 38.12 -2.00
N GLU A 880 8.86 37.84 -3.17
CA GLU A 880 10.32 37.84 -3.35
C GLU A 880 10.90 39.23 -3.02
N GLU A 881 12.06 39.27 -2.35
CA GLU A 881 12.81 40.52 -2.25
C GLU A 881 13.54 40.74 -3.58
N ASP A 882 13.10 41.72 -4.37
CA ASP A 882 13.76 42.14 -5.62
C ASP A 882 15.27 42.32 -5.39
N THR A 883 16.08 41.42 -5.96
CA THR A 883 17.54 41.57 -6.00
C THR A 883 17.91 42.64 -7.02
N ALA A 884 17.73 43.89 -6.63
CA ALA A 884 17.93 45.06 -7.46
C ALA A 884 19.44 45.40 -7.62
N SER A 885 20.05 44.83 -8.66
CA SER A 885 21.46 44.99 -9.15
C SER A 885 22.45 43.93 -8.66
#